data_AF-A0A957PWJ4-F1
#
_entry.id   AF-A0A957PWJ4-F1
#
_cell.length_a   1.000
_cell.length_b   1.000
_cell.length_c   1.000
_cell.angle_alpha   90.00
_cell.angle_beta   90.00
_cell.angle_gamma   90.00
#
_symmetry.space_group_name_H-M   'P 1'
#
loop_
_entity.id
_entity.type
_entity.pdbx_description
1 polymer ?
#
loop_
_entity_poly.entity_id
_entity_poly.type
_entity_poly.pdbx_seq_one_letter_code
_entity_poly.pdbx_strand_id
1 'polypeptide(L)'
;IVLQAYLPDSFAAQQALTTWAQARVARGGAPIKVRIVKGANLAMERVEAAWHGWEQAPYLIKADVDANYKRMVLFGCTPENAQAVRLGIASHNLFDIAFGLVVRANRGVEAYVEFEMLEGMANHQARTVQQAAGGLLLYAPVVKQDDFHSAIAYLVRRLDENTAEENFLHDLFGLTVGDARWEKQKQFFLTAVARRDEASTEPNRTQNRQTEQRRFNPQSPFYNEPDTDFSLPANQAWVQQIVAKWQAIELAPLPLQIGGELLNPNQDGIGRDPSRPELTTAYRYALAKPDHIERALQVAVDAQATWQQWRVDERKHLLIQVAEKLAARRGDLIGAAMLDGGKTVEQADVEVSEAIDFANYYARSFAEIRADLADCTFTPFGTVLVTPPWNFPIAIPCGGMLAALMAGNTVILKPAPETVLVAWQLVNALWDAGVPKNVLQFVPTTDDEVGQSLVTDERVDAVILTGAYETAQLFLSWKPELHLLAETSGKNSMIISALADHDQAIKDLVQSAFGHNGQKCSAASLAVLEAEVYDNPDFRRQLKDAVASLPVGSAWALANKITPLIREPGEALHRAQTTLDSGESWLLEPQQVAGNPQLWTPGIKLGVQPGSFYHRTECFGPVLGLMRADDLEHAIAIVNDSRFGLTSGLQSLDDREIARWREKIEVGNAYINRGTTGAIVQRQPFGGWKRSVFGSGAKAGGPNYVLSLGTWRDTDSSEDWKTQLAHSETSYRRAWAEYFSREHDPSQVLGESNSFRYRPIRSMAVCPAPDGPLLPLLQIQQAAAVCGVSLTIVVAPDAPILGQLKMHTLPFLVESTEELAQHIGDYERLRHLGAPSADLLRAAHKAHVSVIRDPVTRNSRLELRYYLREQVVTETLHRYGNIMPKPTRSNRD
;
A
#
# COMPACT_ATOMS: atom_id res chain seq x y z
N ILE A 1 35.08 -10.22 9.56
CA ILE A 1 33.80 -9.50 9.52
C ILE A 1 34.02 -8.08 9.00
N VAL A 2 33.00 -7.42 8.46
CA VAL A 2 33.09 -6.03 7.97
C VAL A 2 32.28 -5.14 8.92
N LEU A 3 32.80 -3.96 9.25
CA LEU A 3 32.03 -2.89 9.90
C LEU A 3 32.04 -1.66 9.01
N GLN A 4 30.89 -0.99 8.91
CA GLN A 4 30.69 0.16 8.04
C GLN A 4 30.65 1.43 8.88
N ALA A 5 31.69 2.26 8.78
CA ALA A 5 31.85 3.47 9.58
C ALA A 5 30.76 4.53 9.34
N TYR A 6 29.98 4.42 8.27
CA TYR A 6 28.83 5.30 8.04
C TYR A 6 27.66 5.05 9.00
N LEU A 7 27.65 3.94 9.74
CA LEU A 7 26.66 3.65 10.77
C LEU A 7 27.19 4.16 12.12
N PRO A 8 26.44 5.00 12.85
CA PRO A 8 26.89 5.52 14.14
C PRO A 8 27.27 4.45 15.16
N ASP A 9 26.46 3.39 15.23
CA ASP A 9 26.56 2.27 16.16
C ASP A 9 27.63 1.23 15.78
N SER A 10 28.25 1.37 14.61
CA SER A 10 29.37 0.49 14.19
C SER A 10 30.58 0.57 15.12
N PHE A 11 30.79 1.69 15.81
CA PHE A 11 31.86 1.83 16.78
C PHE A 11 31.58 1.01 18.05
N ALA A 12 30.35 1.05 18.56
CA ALA A 12 29.92 0.21 19.68
C ALA A 12 30.01 -1.28 19.31
N ALA A 13 29.62 -1.65 18.09
CA ALA A 13 29.78 -3.00 17.57
C ALA A 13 31.26 -3.44 17.51
N GLN A 14 32.17 -2.55 17.09
CA GLN A 14 33.61 -2.81 17.11
C GLN A 14 34.11 -3.07 18.53
N GLN A 15 33.69 -2.26 19.51
CA GLN A 15 34.07 -2.43 20.91
C GLN A 15 33.60 -3.78 21.45
N ALA A 16 32.33 -4.13 21.24
CA ALA A 16 31.76 -5.41 21.67
C ALA A 16 32.49 -6.62 21.04
N LEU A 17 32.78 -6.57 19.73
CA LEU A 17 33.54 -7.61 19.03
C LEU A 17 34.96 -7.74 19.57
N THR A 18 35.63 -6.62 19.88
CA THR A 18 36.98 -6.63 20.46
C THR A 18 36.99 -7.24 21.85
N THR A 19 36.06 -6.86 22.73
CA THR A 19 35.94 -7.45 24.07
C THR A 19 35.69 -8.96 23.99
N TRP A 20 34.77 -9.39 23.11
CA TRP A 20 34.53 -10.81 22.87
C TRP A 20 35.77 -11.54 22.33
N ALA A 21 36.49 -10.93 21.39
CA ALA A 21 37.69 -11.51 20.79
C ALA A 21 38.84 -11.62 21.80
N GLN A 22 39.02 -10.63 22.67
CA GLN A 22 40.00 -10.69 23.77
C GLN A 22 39.70 -11.86 24.71
N ALA A 23 38.43 -12.04 25.10
CA ALA A 23 38.01 -13.18 25.91
C ALA A 23 38.22 -14.52 25.17
N ARG A 24 37.97 -14.55 23.85
CA ARG A 24 38.23 -15.73 23.02
C ARG A 24 39.72 -16.09 22.99
N VAL A 25 40.59 -15.12 22.78
CA VAL A 25 42.05 -15.31 22.75
C VAL A 25 42.60 -15.71 24.12
N ALA A 26 42.10 -15.09 25.20
CA ALA A 26 42.48 -15.46 26.57
C ALA A 26 42.16 -16.92 26.91
N ARG A 27 41.13 -17.51 26.27
CA ARG A 27 40.77 -18.93 26.40
C ARG A 27 41.50 -19.85 25.40
N GLY A 28 42.52 -19.35 24.71
CA GLY A 28 43.31 -20.11 23.72
C GLY A 28 42.70 -20.16 22.31
N GLY A 29 41.66 -19.38 22.04
CA GLY A 29 41.08 -19.26 20.69
C GLY A 29 41.89 -18.35 19.77
N ALA A 30 41.67 -18.46 18.45
CA ALA A 30 42.30 -17.58 17.47
C ALA A 30 41.72 -16.15 17.49
N PRO A 31 42.54 -15.13 17.14
CA PRO A 31 42.05 -13.77 16.92
C PRO A 31 41.10 -13.70 15.72
N ILE A 32 40.33 -12.62 15.63
CA ILE A 32 39.49 -12.33 14.47
C ILE A 32 40.08 -11.23 13.60
N LYS A 33 39.47 -11.02 12.43
CA LYS A 33 39.75 -9.87 11.57
C LYS A 33 38.50 -9.02 11.36
N VAL A 34 38.63 -7.72 11.59
CA VAL A 34 37.60 -6.70 11.29
C VAL A 34 38.11 -5.85 10.13
N ARG A 35 37.34 -5.80 9.04
CA ARG A 35 37.57 -4.85 7.94
C ARG A 35 36.71 -3.61 8.16
N ILE A 36 37.32 -2.44 8.29
CA ILE A 36 36.62 -1.16 8.36
C ILE A 36 36.49 -0.60 6.94
N VAL A 37 35.25 -0.41 6.51
CA VAL A 37 34.90 0.34 5.29
C VAL A 37 34.12 1.59 5.69
N LYS A 38 33.98 2.58 4.81
CA LYS A 38 33.04 3.69 5.05
C LYS A 38 31.60 3.19 4.95
N GLY A 39 31.20 2.70 3.79
CA GLY A 39 29.85 2.24 3.51
C GLY A 39 29.57 2.32 2.02
N ALA A 40 28.51 1.65 1.59
CA ALA A 40 28.25 1.43 0.16
C ALA A 40 26.79 1.55 -0.24
N ASN A 41 25.87 1.42 0.72
CA ASN A 41 24.45 1.31 0.40
C ASN A 41 23.67 2.61 0.68
N LEU A 42 24.37 3.76 0.82
CA LEU A 42 23.76 5.01 1.27
C LEU A 42 22.57 5.45 0.40
N ALA A 43 22.67 5.29 -0.92
CA ALA A 43 21.61 5.67 -1.84
C ALA A 43 20.32 4.87 -1.57
N MET A 44 20.43 3.55 -1.37
CA MET A 44 19.28 2.72 -1.01
C MET A 44 18.78 2.97 0.41
N GLU A 45 19.67 3.15 1.39
CA GLU A 45 19.31 3.46 2.78
C GLU A 45 18.45 4.73 2.88
N ARG A 46 18.77 5.74 2.06
CA ARG A 46 17.99 6.99 1.96
C ARG A 46 16.57 6.76 1.45
N VAL A 47 16.46 5.97 0.37
CA VAL A 47 15.15 5.64 -0.23
C VAL A 47 14.33 4.78 0.72
N GLU A 48 14.93 3.73 1.30
CA GLU A 48 14.27 2.81 2.22
C GLU A 48 13.76 3.54 3.46
N ALA A 49 14.56 4.45 4.02
CA ALA A 49 14.14 5.31 5.13
C ALA A 49 12.92 6.18 4.74
N ALA A 50 12.95 6.81 3.57
CA ALA A 50 11.85 7.64 3.10
C ALA A 50 10.56 6.84 2.83
N TRP A 51 10.69 5.63 2.27
CA TRP A 51 9.55 4.75 2.00
C TRP A 51 8.82 4.35 3.27
N HIS A 52 9.55 3.95 4.31
CA HIS A 52 8.98 3.49 5.58
C HIS A 52 8.72 4.62 6.58
N GLY A 53 9.15 5.85 6.30
CA GLY A 53 9.09 6.95 7.27
C GLY A 53 10.04 6.75 8.45
N TRP A 54 11.15 6.05 8.24
CA TRP A 54 12.20 5.85 9.24
C TRP A 54 13.29 6.91 9.15
N GLU A 55 14.03 7.08 10.23
CA GLU A 55 15.34 7.74 10.17
C GLU A 55 16.31 6.88 9.35
N GLN A 56 17.14 7.52 8.52
CA GLN A 56 18.16 6.76 7.79
C GLN A 56 19.17 6.19 8.81
N ALA A 57 19.59 4.94 8.63
CA ALA A 57 20.55 4.33 9.55
C ALA A 57 21.95 4.97 9.47
N PRO A 58 22.50 5.30 8.28
CA PRO A 58 23.80 5.97 8.19
C PRO A 58 23.79 7.44 8.65
N TYR A 59 24.96 8.01 8.93
CA TYR A 59 25.11 9.46 9.15
C TYR A 59 24.60 10.29 7.97
N LEU A 60 23.99 11.44 8.28
CA LEU A 60 23.44 12.37 7.28
C LEU A 60 24.53 13.13 6.52
N ILE A 61 25.70 13.33 7.12
CA ILE A 61 26.80 14.07 6.51
C ILE A 61 28.07 13.23 6.42
N LYS A 62 28.80 13.40 5.32
CA LYS A 62 30.05 12.69 5.06
C LYS A 62 31.12 12.92 6.14
N ALA A 63 31.17 14.13 6.69
CA ALA A 63 32.15 14.48 7.72
C ALA A 63 32.06 13.56 8.96
N ASP A 64 30.86 13.15 9.35
CA ASP A 64 30.66 12.25 10.50
C ASP A 64 31.02 10.80 10.16
N VAL A 65 30.74 10.35 8.93
CA VAL A 65 31.24 9.05 8.42
C VAL A 65 32.76 9.00 8.49
N ASP A 66 33.40 10.06 8.00
CA ASP A 66 34.84 10.17 8.01
C ASP A 66 35.36 10.22 9.45
N ALA A 67 34.79 11.05 10.32
CA ALA A 67 35.15 11.14 11.73
C ALA A 67 35.07 9.80 12.46
N ASN A 68 33.97 9.06 12.29
CA ASN A 68 33.79 7.73 12.87
C ASN A 68 34.81 6.72 12.32
N TYR A 69 35.13 6.77 11.02
CA TYR A 69 36.18 5.93 10.43
C TYR A 69 37.53 6.12 11.16
N LYS A 70 37.91 7.36 11.48
CA LYS A 70 39.18 7.66 12.17
C LYS A 70 39.13 7.16 13.61
N ARG A 71 38.01 7.36 14.30
CA ARG A 71 37.76 6.84 15.66
C ARG A 71 37.92 5.31 15.71
N MET A 72 37.29 4.59 14.78
CA MET A 72 37.36 3.14 14.70
C MET A 72 38.77 2.63 14.41
N VAL A 73 39.52 3.30 13.51
CA VAL A 73 40.93 2.96 13.22
C VAL A 73 41.81 3.18 14.45
N LEU A 74 41.67 4.30 15.16
CA LEU A 74 42.44 4.57 16.38
C LEU A 74 42.20 3.52 17.46
N PHE A 75 40.94 3.14 17.68
CA PHE A 75 40.58 2.10 18.65
C PHE A 75 41.12 0.71 18.26
N GLY A 76 41.03 0.34 16.98
CA GLY A 76 41.52 -0.94 16.47
C GLY A 76 43.06 -1.06 16.54
N CYS A 77 43.78 0.07 16.39
CA CYS A 77 45.23 0.12 16.47
C CYS A 77 45.79 0.20 17.90
N THR A 78 44.97 0.13 18.94
CA THR A 78 45.44 -0.07 20.31
C THR A 78 46.10 -1.45 20.42
N PRO A 79 47.32 -1.60 20.99
CA PRO A 79 48.07 -2.87 20.98
C PRO A 79 47.29 -4.09 21.48
N GLU A 80 46.58 -3.95 22.60
CA GLU A 80 45.79 -5.03 23.22
C GLU A 80 44.58 -5.40 22.36
N ASN A 81 44.04 -4.44 21.61
CA ASN A 81 42.93 -4.66 20.70
C ASN A 81 43.42 -5.35 19.42
N ALA A 82 44.51 -4.85 18.83
CA ALA A 82 45.08 -5.33 17.58
C ALA A 82 45.55 -6.80 17.64
N GLN A 83 46.04 -7.23 18.81
CA GLN A 83 46.41 -8.64 19.05
C GLN A 83 45.21 -9.58 19.00
N ALA A 84 44.06 -9.16 19.51
CA ALA A 84 42.83 -9.96 19.49
C ALA A 84 42.01 -9.79 18.20
N VAL A 85 42.12 -8.62 17.57
CA VAL A 85 41.38 -8.21 16.37
C VAL A 85 42.35 -7.59 15.37
N ARG A 86 42.73 -8.37 14.36
CA ARG A 86 43.46 -7.84 13.20
C ARG A 86 42.58 -6.85 12.44
N LEU A 87 43.18 -5.76 11.99
CA LEU A 87 42.45 -4.66 11.35
C LEU A 87 42.72 -4.62 9.85
N GLY A 88 41.67 -4.64 9.04
CA GLY A 88 41.73 -4.32 7.61
C GLY A 88 41.26 -2.89 7.36
N ILE A 89 42.17 -1.99 7.00
CA ILE A 89 41.85 -0.60 6.62
C ILE A 89 41.53 -0.59 5.12
N ALA A 90 40.24 -0.62 4.78
CA ALA A 90 39.77 -0.65 3.40
C ALA A 90 39.38 0.76 2.92
N SER A 91 40.21 1.36 2.06
CA SER A 91 39.96 2.71 1.53
C SER A 91 40.77 3.00 0.27
N HIS A 92 40.21 3.81 -0.64
CA HIS A 92 40.97 4.46 -1.71
C HIS A 92 41.39 5.89 -1.37
N ASN A 93 40.93 6.43 -0.25
CA ASN A 93 41.32 7.77 0.20
C ASN A 93 42.75 7.73 0.77
N LEU A 94 43.68 8.39 0.08
CA LEU A 94 45.09 8.37 0.44
C LEU A 94 45.38 9.05 1.79
N PHE A 95 44.56 10.01 2.23
CA PHE A 95 44.67 10.57 3.58
C PHE A 95 44.31 9.52 4.64
N ASP A 96 43.28 8.71 4.41
CA ASP A 96 42.91 7.62 5.33
C ASP A 96 43.98 6.52 5.37
N ILE A 97 44.58 6.19 4.22
CA ILE A 97 45.69 5.23 4.14
C ILE A 97 46.92 5.75 4.87
N ALA A 98 47.32 7.00 4.61
CA ALA A 98 48.46 7.64 5.29
C ALA A 98 48.23 7.72 6.80
N PHE A 99 47.02 8.08 7.22
CA PHE A 99 46.62 8.07 8.63
C PHE A 99 46.78 6.68 9.26
N GLY A 100 46.28 5.64 8.60
CA GLY A 100 46.45 4.26 9.06
C GLY A 100 47.92 3.83 9.19
N LEU A 101 48.76 4.20 8.20
CA LEU A 101 50.20 3.88 8.19
C LEU A 101 50.91 4.52 9.39
N VAL A 102 50.63 5.81 9.65
CA VAL A 102 51.22 6.55 10.77
C VAL A 102 50.73 6.01 12.10
N VAL A 103 49.41 5.76 12.23
CA VAL A 103 48.82 5.26 13.47
C VAL A 103 49.37 3.89 13.85
N ARG A 104 49.43 2.93 12.90
CA ARG A 104 49.92 1.58 13.22
C ARG A 104 51.40 1.57 13.62
N ALA A 105 52.21 2.41 12.97
CA ALA A 105 53.65 2.53 13.27
C ALA A 105 53.87 3.17 14.65
N ASN A 106 53.16 4.27 14.93
CA ASN A 106 53.24 4.95 16.23
C ASN A 106 52.76 4.07 17.40
N ARG A 107 51.94 3.06 17.13
CA ARG A 107 51.39 2.13 18.14
C ARG A 107 52.12 0.78 18.18
N GLY A 108 53.07 0.51 17.27
CA GLY A 108 53.81 -0.76 17.20
C GLY A 108 52.92 -1.97 16.86
N VAL A 109 51.91 -1.78 16.01
CA VAL A 109 50.91 -2.82 15.65
C VAL A 109 50.92 -3.18 14.17
N GLU A 110 52.02 -2.93 13.45
CA GLU A 110 52.15 -3.15 12.02
C GLU A 110 51.82 -4.59 11.60
N ALA A 111 52.19 -5.57 12.43
CA ALA A 111 51.92 -6.99 12.20
C ALA A 111 50.42 -7.36 12.25
N TYR A 112 49.57 -6.48 12.80
CA TYR A 112 48.15 -6.73 13.02
C TYR A 112 47.23 -5.88 12.13
N VAL A 113 47.80 -4.92 11.38
CA VAL A 113 47.04 -3.95 10.57
C VAL A 113 47.45 -4.06 9.10
N GLU A 114 46.51 -4.50 8.28
CA GLU A 114 46.63 -4.61 6.83
C GLU A 114 45.77 -3.57 6.11
N PHE A 115 46.11 -3.28 4.85
CA PHE A 115 45.36 -2.37 3.99
C PHE A 115 44.65 -3.16 2.90
N GLU A 116 43.48 -2.69 2.51
CA GLU A 116 42.67 -3.31 1.47
C GLU A 116 42.20 -2.28 0.43
N MET A 117 42.25 -2.62 -0.85
CA MET A 117 41.81 -1.77 -1.97
C MET A 117 41.07 -2.59 -3.03
N LEU A 118 40.27 -1.95 -3.86
CA LEU A 118 39.64 -2.58 -5.02
C LEU A 118 40.70 -2.82 -6.12
N GLU A 119 40.68 -4.02 -6.68
CA GLU A 119 41.46 -4.35 -7.87
C GLU A 119 41.01 -3.49 -9.07
N GLY A 120 41.95 -3.07 -9.92
CA GLY A 120 41.64 -2.41 -11.20
C GLY A 120 41.24 -0.93 -11.12
N MET A 121 41.01 -0.37 -9.92
CA MET A 121 40.52 1.01 -9.77
C MET A 121 41.63 2.08 -9.81
N ALA A 122 42.70 1.91 -9.03
CA ALA A 122 43.77 2.90 -8.85
C ALA A 122 45.15 2.24 -8.78
N ASN A 123 45.53 1.53 -9.85
CA ASN A 123 46.67 0.60 -9.86
C ASN A 123 48.02 1.24 -9.54
N HIS A 124 48.23 2.52 -9.88
CA HIS A 124 49.47 3.22 -9.53
C HIS A 124 49.55 3.49 -8.03
N GLN A 125 48.47 4.03 -7.46
CA GLN A 125 48.35 4.32 -6.04
C GLN A 125 48.42 3.02 -5.22
N ALA A 126 47.72 1.97 -5.63
CA ALA A 126 47.73 0.68 -4.96
C ALA A 126 49.15 0.10 -4.85
N ARG A 127 49.98 0.19 -5.91
CA ARG A 127 51.39 -0.24 -5.87
C ARG A 127 52.21 0.55 -4.86
N THR A 128 52.05 1.87 -4.82
CA THR A 128 52.73 2.73 -3.84
C THR A 128 52.31 2.39 -2.41
N VAL A 129 51.00 2.19 -2.18
CA VAL A 129 50.47 1.78 -0.87
C VAL A 129 51.01 0.42 -0.47
N GLN A 130 51.03 -0.56 -1.38
CA GLN A 130 51.58 -1.90 -1.10
C GLN A 130 53.05 -1.83 -0.64
N GLN A 131 53.87 -1.03 -1.32
CA GLN A 131 55.27 -0.82 -0.94
C GLN A 131 55.40 -0.17 0.44
N ALA A 132 54.64 0.90 0.70
CA ALA A 132 54.67 1.60 1.99
C ALA A 132 54.10 0.76 3.15
N ALA A 133 53.11 -0.09 2.87
CA ALA A 133 52.42 -0.90 3.85
C ALA A 133 53.10 -2.24 4.14
N GLY A 134 54.04 -2.70 3.29
CA GLY A 134 54.61 -4.05 3.35
C GLY A 134 53.62 -5.15 2.95
N GLY A 135 52.54 -4.79 2.25
CA GLY A 135 51.46 -5.70 1.86
C GLY A 135 50.17 -4.94 1.53
N LEU A 136 49.33 -5.52 0.66
CA LEU A 136 48.03 -4.97 0.28
C LEU A 136 47.11 -6.12 -0.13
N LEU A 137 45.91 -6.19 0.43
CA LEU A 137 44.88 -7.13 0.00
C LEU A 137 44.00 -6.48 -1.07
N LEU A 138 43.92 -7.11 -2.26
CA LEU A 138 43.07 -6.62 -3.34
C LEU A 138 41.73 -7.36 -3.33
N TYR A 139 40.64 -6.60 -3.32
CA TYR A 139 39.31 -7.13 -3.55
C TYR A 139 39.09 -7.31 -5.07
N ALA A 140 39.11 -8.56 -5.51
CA ALA A 140 38.93 -8.97 -6.90
C ALA A 140 37.55 -9.62 -7.09
N PRO A 141 36.59 -8.95 -7.77
CA PRO A 141 35.31 -9.56 -8.07
C PRO A 141 35.48 -10.67 -9.11
N VAL A 142 34.91 -11.85 -8.84
CA VAL A 142 34.89 -12.99 -9.75
C VAL A 142 33.47 -13.47 -9.95
N VAL A 143 33.13 -13.85 -11.16
CA VAL A 143 31.79 -14.34 -11.53
C VAL A 143 31.93 -15.48 -12.53
N LYS A 144 30.96 -16.39 -12.57
CA LYS A 144 30.88 -17.38 -13.64
C LYS A 144 30.66 -16.68 -14.97
N GLN A 145 31.18 -17.24 -16.06
CA GLN A 145 31.03 -16.65 -17.39
C GLN A 145 29.55 -16.42 -17.76
N ASP A 146 28.69 -17.37 -17.41
CA ASP A 146 27.26 -17.31 -17.70
C ASP A 146 26.51 -16.23 -16.90
N ASP A 147 27.05 -15.81 -15.75
CA ASP A 147 26.46 -14.81 -14.86
C ASP A 147 27.10 -13.41 -15.03
N PHE A 148 27.93 -13.22 -16.06
CA PHE A 148 28.68 -11.97 -16.26
C PHE A 148 27.77 -10.74 -16.33
N HIS A 149 26.60 -10.87 -16.98
CA HIS A 149 25.64 -9.77 -17.12
C HIS A 149 25.10 -9.31 -15.76
N SER A 150 24.85 -10.23 -14.83
CA SER A 150 24.40 -9.93 -13.46
C SER A 150 25.48 -9.19 -12.65
N ALA A 151 26.76 -9.41 -12.95
CA ALA A 151 27.85 -8.69 -12.29
C ALA A 151 27.99 -7.23 -12.77
N ILE A 152 27.50 -6.89 -13.97
CA ILE A 152 27.59 -5.51 -14.51
C ILE A 152 26.79 -4.55 -13.62
N ALA A 153 25.56 -4.91 -13.23
CA ALA A 153 24.73 -4.08 -12.35
C ALA A 153 25.43 -3.80 -11.01
N TYR A 154 26.07 -4.83 -10.43
CA TYR A 154 26.88 -4.68 -9.23
C TYR A 154 28.08 -3.74 -9.44
N LEU A 155 28.80 -3.87 -10.55
CA LEU A 155 29.98 -3.06 -10.86
C LEU A 155 29.62 -1.60 -11.14
N VAL A 156 28.54 -1.33 -11.86
CA VAL A 156 28.05 0.03 -12.14
C VAL A 156 27.71 0.73 -10.82
N ARG A 157 26.98 0.07 -9.92
CA ARG A 157 26.68 0.62 -8.60
C ARG A 157 27.96 0.96 -7.82
N ARG A 158 28.96 0.07 -7.87
CA ARG A 158 30.27 0.30 -7.24
C ARG A 158 31.04 1.47 -7.84
N LEU A 159 30.90 1.74 -9.13
CA LEU A 159 31.53 2.88 -9.78
C LEU A 159 30.82 4.17 -9.37
N ASP A 160 29.49 4.24 -9.50
CA ASP A 160 28.67 5.40 -9.13
C ASP A 160 28.86 5.79 -7.65
N GLU A 161 28.89 4.80 -6.76
CA GLU A 161 29.15 4.96 -5.33
C GLU A 161 30.49 5.67 -5.05
N ASN A 162 31.48 5.55 -5.93
CA ASN A 162 32.83 6.06 -5.74
C ASN A 162 33.13 7.34 -6.53
N THR A 163 32.32 7.70 -7.54
CA THR A 163 32.55 8.84 -8.44
C THR A 163 31.73 10.09 -8.09
N ALA A 164 30.84 10.03 -7.10
CA ALA A 164 30.10 11.19 -6.60
C ALA A 164 31.05 12.33 -6.16
N GLU A 165 30.61 13.59 -6.29
CA GLU A 165 31.43 14.80 -6.13
C GLU A 165 32.12 14.93 -4.75
N GLU A 166 31.50 14.37 -3.71
CA GLU A 166 32.08 14.37 -2.36
C GLU A 166 33.10 13.24 -2.12
N ASN A 167 33.26 12.30 -3.05
CA ASN A 167 34.15 11.16 -2.88
C ASN A 167 35.57 11.43 -3.37
N PHE A 168 36.54 10.85 -2.66
CA PHE A 168 37.95 11.04 -2.98
C PHE A 168 38.33 10.54 -4.39
N LEU A 169 37.71 9.46 -4.87
CA LEU A 169 37.99 8.91 -6.20
C LEU A 169 37.58 9.86 -7.34
N HIS A 170 36.61 10.75 -7.11
CA HIS A 170 36.26 11.83 -8.04
C HIS A 170 37.45 12.77 -8.28
N ASP A 171 38.13 13.18 -7.20
CA ASP A 171 39.25 14.12 -7.25
C ASP A 171 40.60 13.43 -7.55
N LEU A 172 40.69 12.11 -7.38
CA LEU A 172 41.96 11.36 -7.46
C LEU A 172 42.66 11.53 -8.82
N PHE A 173 41.91 11.47 -9.92
CA PHE A 173 42.42 11.59 -11.27
C PHE A 173 42.66 13.07 -11.61
N GLY A 174 43.73 13.64 -11.06
CA GLY A 174 44.13 15.04 -11.24
C GLY A 174 44.62 15.73 -9.97
N LEU A 175 44.63 15.02 -8.83
CA LEU A 175 45.06 15.56 -7.54
C LEU A 175 46.57 15.87 -7.52
N THR A 176 46.93 17.14 -7.32
CA THR A 176 48.31 17.60 -7.14
C THR A 176 48.48 18.26 -5.77
N VAL A 177 49.56 17.95 -5.06
CA VAL A 177 49.83 18.54 -3.74
C VAL A 177 49.86 20.06 -3.82
N GLY A 178 49.05 20.72 -2.99
CA GLY A 178 48.92 22.18 -2.93
C GLY A 178 47.89 22.79 -3.89
N ASP A 179 47.25 22.00 -4.75
CA ASP A 179 46.14 22.48 -5.58
C ASP A 179 44.82 22.60 -4.79
N ALA A 180 43.79 23.18 -5.42
CA ALA A 180 42.49 23.39 -4.79
C ALA A 180 41.78 22.09 -4.38
N ARG A 181 41.91 21.01 -5.16
CA ARG A 181 41.31 19.71 -4.84
C ARG A 181 42.01 19.06 -3.65
N TRP A 182 43.34 19.18 -3.58
CA TRP A 182 44.15 18.69 -2.48
C TRP A 182 43.88 19.45 -1.19
N GLU A 183 43.81 20.78 -1.23
CA GLU A 183 43.45 21.58 -0.05
C GLU A 183 42.04 21.26 0.43
N LYS A 184 41.07 21.04 -0.48
CA LYS A 184 39.72 20.59 -0.14
C LYS A 184 39.75 19.23 0.58
N GLN A 185 40.41 18.22 0.02
CA GLN A 185 40.51 16.88 0.62
C GLN A 185 41.29 16.88 1.94
N LYS A 186 42.36 17.68 2.04
CA LYS A 186 43.11 17.92 3.28
C LYS A 186 42.22 18.54 4.35
N GLN A 187 41.42 19.55 4.00
CA GLN A 187 40.50 20.18 4.94
C GLN A 187 39.44 19.19 5.43
N PHE A 188 38.87 18.37 4.54
CA PHE A 188 37.96 17.28 4.94
C PHE A 188 38.61 16.30 5.90
N PHE A 189 39.85 15.90 5.64
CA PHE A 189 40.60 15.02 6.54
C PHE A 189 40.82 15.66 7.92
N LEU A 190 41.31 16.90 7.97
CA LEU A 190 41.57 17.62 9.24
C LEU A 190 40.29 17.82 10.05
N THR A 191 39.20 18.20 9.39
CA THR A 191 37.89 18.33 10.01
C THR A 191 37.41 17.00 10.59
N ALA A 192 37.56 15.89 9.84
CA ALA A 192 37.19 14.56 10.33
C ALA A 192 38.03 14.13 11.55
N VAL A 193 39.33 14.42 11.57
CA VAL A 193 40.20 14.13 12.71
C VAL A 193 39.80 14.94 13.95
N ALA A 194 39.45 16.21 13.78
CA ALA A 194 39.00 17.08 14.87
C ALA A 194 37.66 16.60 15.45
N ARG A 195 36.72 16.20 14.59
CA ARG A 195 35.35 15.80 14.97
C ARG A 195 35.18 14.34 15.39
N ARG A 196 36.25 13.53 15.38
CA ARG A 196 36.18 12.07 15.65
C ARG A 196 35.49 11.70 16.97
N ASP A 197 35.62 12.58 17.98
CA ASP A 197 35.06 12.40 19.32
C ASP A 197 33.69 13.11 19.47
N GLU A 198 33.27 13.90 18.47
CA GLU A 198 31.99 14.64 18.43
C GLU A 198 30.88 13.89 17.68
N ALA A 199 31.23 13.06 16.68
CA ALA A 199 30.25 12.29 15.92
C ALA A 199 29.50 11.30 16.84
N SER A 200 28.16 11.26 16.76
CA SER A 200 27.33 10.37 17.58
C SER A 200 27.79 8.90 17.48
N THR A 201 27.74 8.15 18.58
CA THR A 201 27.91 6.68 18.60
C THR A 201 26.59 5.94 18.68
N GLU A 202 25.50 6.67 18.89
CA GLU A 202 24.16 6.11 19.05
C GLU A 202 23.51 5.89 17.69
N PRO A 203 22.80 4.76 17.49
CA PRO A 203 22.11 4.48 16.24
C PRO A 203 21.08 5.57 15.95
N ASN A 204 20.94 5.95 14.67
CA ASN A 204 19.90 6.91 14.28
C ASN A 204 18.49 6.34 14.43
N ARG A 205 18.33 5.03 14.16
CA ARG A 205 17.05 4.34 14.33
C ARG A 205 16.88 3.92 15.79
N THR A 206 15.86 4.48 16.43
CA THR A 206 15.63 4.34 17.88
C THR A 206 14.22 3.87 18.23
N GLN A 207 13.43 3.44 17.23
CA GLN A 207 12.06 2.98 17.45
C GLN A 207 12.04 1.81 18.44
N ASN A 208 11.18 1.92 19.45
CA ASN A 208 10.98 0.87 20.44
C ASN A 208 9.49 0.74 20.75
N ARG A 209 8.84 -0.25 20.14
CA ARG A 209 7.41 -0.50 20.30
C ARG A 209 7.00 -0.94 21.72
N GLN A 210 7.95 -1.28 22.60
CA GLN A 210 7.64 -1.59 24.01
C GLN A 210 7.34 -0.33 24.84
N THR A 211 7.95 0.80 24.48
CA THR A 211 7.91 2.03 25.29
C THR A 211 7.37 3.24 24.53
N GLU A 212 7.32 3.17 23.19
CA GLU A 212 6.84 4.26 22.34
C GLU A 212 5.37 4.60 22.66
N GLN A 213 5.10 5.90 22.76
CA GLN A 213 3.74 6.44 22.82
C GLN A 213 3.54 7.38 21.63
N ARG A 214 2.76 6.93 20.65
CA ARG A 214 2.42 7.76 19.48
C ARG A 214 1.48 8.87 19.90
N ARG A 215 1.80 10.10 19.47
CA ARG A 215 0.96 11.29 19.61
C ARG A 215 0.90 12.00 18.27
N PHE A 216 -0.27 12.47 17.89
CA PHE A 216 -0.44 13.19 16.63
C PHE A 216 -0.89 14.62 16.90
N ASN A 217 -0.17 15.59 16.36
CA ASN A 217 -0.58 16.99 16.42
C ASN A 217 -1.72 17.24 15.40
N PRO A 218 -2.96 17.59 15.79
CA PRO A 218 -4.07 17.81 14.86
C PRO A 218 -3.85 18.97 13.87
N GLN A 219 -2.87 19.84 14.12
CA GLN A 219 -2.51 20.99 13.29
C GLN A 219 -1.33 20.74 12.33
N SER A 220 -0.61 19.62 12.49
CA SER A 220 0.46 19.28 11.52
C SER A 220 -0.12 18.88 10.16
N PRO A 221 0.70 18.84 9.09
CA PRO A 221 0.34 18.05 7.92
C PRO A 221 0.12 16.57 8.29
N PHE A 222 -0.60 15.86 7.41
CA PHE A 222 -0.67 14.41 7.49
C PHE A 222 0.67 13.79 7.09
N TYR A 223 1.10 12.78 7.85
CA TYR A 223 2.21 11.90 7.52
C TYR A 223 1.79 10.47 7.82
N ASN A 224 2.18 9.54 6.97
CA ASN A 224 1.92 8.12 7.19
C ASN A 224 2.64 7.64 8.46
N GLU A 225 1.97 6.76 9.20
CA GLU A 225 2.53 6.07 10.36
C GLU A 225 3.66 5.13 9.91
N PRO A 226 4.87 5.25 10.48
CA PRO A 226 5.95 4.33 10.14
C PRO A 226 5.65 2.92 10.67
N ASP A 227 5.94 1.93 9.84
CA ASP A 227 5.88 0.52 10.22
C ASP A 227 6.92 0.19 11.30
N THR A 228 6.77 -0.97 11.92
CA THR A 228 7.73 -1.47 12.89
C THR A 228 9.03 -1.87 12.21
N ASP A 229 10.14 -1.26 12.62
CA ASP A 229 11.48 -1.65 12.17
C ASP A 229 11.96 -2.90 12.94
N PHE A 230 11.76 -4.08 12.35
CA PHE A 230 12.19 -5.35 12.94
C PHE A 230 13.71 -5.58 12.89
N SER A 231 14.51 -4.68 12.31
CA SER A 231 15.97 -4.73 12.45
C SER A 231 16.44 -4.37 13.86
N LEU A 232 15.60 -3.67 14.63
CA LEU A 232 15.91 -3.23 15.99
C LEU A 232 15.64 -4.35 17.03
N PRO A 233 16.62 -4.70 17.88
CA PRO A 233 16.46 -5.77 18.87
C PRO A 233 15.28 -5.58 19.84
N ALA A 234 14.94 -4.34 20.19
CA ALA A 234 13.81 -4.04 21.06
C ALA A 234 12.47 -4.46 20.43
N ASN A 235 12.31 -4.23 19.12
CA ASN A 235 11.13 -4.62 18.37
C ASN A 235 11.06 -6.14 18.14
N GLN A 236 12.22 -6.80 17.99
CA GLN A 236 12.29 -8.27 17.95
C GLN A 236 11.86 -8.90 19.29
N ALA A 237 12.32 -8.36 20.42
CA ALA A 237 11.90 -8.82 21.73
C ALA A 237 10.40 -8.55 21.97
N TRP A 238 9.90 -7.39 21.55
CA TRP A 238 8.48 -7.03 21.60
C TRP A 238 7.59 -8.01 20.85
N VAL A 239 7.92 -8.35 19.60
CA VAL A 239 7.11 -9.30 18.82
C VAL A 239 7.17 -10.71 19.42
N GLN A 240 8.31 -11.15 19.94
CA GLN A 240 8.41 -12.44 20.62
C GLN A 240 7.50 -12.52 21.85
N GLN A 241 7.39 -11.42 22.61
CA GLN A 241 6.46 -11.34 23.74
C GLN A 241 5.00 -11.40 23.29
N ILE A 242 4.65 -10.74 22.18
CA ILE A 242 3.31 -10.82 21.58
C ILE A 242 2.99 -12.26 21.18
N VAL A 243 3.88 -12.93 20.45
CA VAL A 243 3.71 -14.32 20.03
C VAL A 243 3.48 -15.22 21.24
N ALA A 244 4.34 -15.13 22.26
CA ALA A 244 4.21 -15.92 23.48
C ALA A 244 2.88 -15.66 24.22
N LYS A 245 2.48 -14.38 24.36
CA LYS A 245 1.22 -13.97 25.00
C LYS A 245 0.01 -14.54 24.27
N TRP A 246 -0.05 -14.34 22.95
CA TRP A 246 -1.22 -14.64 22.14
C TRP A 246 -1.34 -16.12 21.76
N GLN A 247 -0.22 -16.86 21.70
CA GLN A 247 -0.28 -18.30 21.49
C GLN A 247 -0.91 -19.03 22.68
N ALA A 248 -0.69 -18.51 23.90
CA ALA A 248 -1.18 -19.07 25.17
C ALA A 248 -2.44 -18.35 25.72
N ILE A 249 -3.06 -17.46 24.94
CA ILE A 249 -4.18 -16.66 25.42
C ILE A 249 -5.43 -17.52 25.59
N GLU A 250 -6.12 -17.35 26.71
CA GLU A 250 -7.47 -17.86 26.92
C GLU A 250 -8.47 -16.72 26.78
N LEU A 251 -9.43 -16.88 25.87
CA LEU A 251 -10.40 -15.83 25.53
C LEU A 251 -11.77 -16.17 26.09
N ALA A 252 -12.35 -15.22 26.83
CA ALA A 252 -13.76 -15.28 27.20
C ALA A 252 -14.63 -15.15 25.94
N PRO A 253 -15.87 -15.69 25.95
CA PRO A 253 -16.81 -15.50 24.85
C PRO A 253 -17.02 -14.02 24.53
N LEU A 254 -16.91 -13.67 23.24
CA LEU A 254 -17.05 -12.28 22.78
C LEU A 254 -18.53 -11.90 22.70
N PRO A 255 -18.95 -10.79 23.35
CA PRO A 255 -20.34 -10.36 23.34
C PRO A 255 -20.71 -9.56 22.09
N LEU A 256 -22.02 -9.38 21.88
CA LEU A 256 -22.53 -8.25 21.09
C LEU A 256 -22.35 -6.96 21.92
N GLN A 257 -22.21 -5.82 21.24
CA GLN A 257 -22.31 -4.52 21.89
C GLN A 257 -23.37 -3.67 21.20
N ILE A 258 -24.45 -3.36 21.94
CA ILE A 258 -25.60 -2.60 21.46
C ILE A 258 -25.94 -1.51 22.47
N GLY A 259 -25.89 -0.23 22.07
CA GLY A 259 -26.32 0.90 22.91
C GLY A 259 -25.60 1.05 24.27
N GLY A 260 -24.33 0.69 24.36
CA GLY A 260 -23.55 0.68 25.60
C GLY A 260 -23.54 -0.64 26.38
N GLU A 261 -24.47 -1.55 26.09
CA GLU A 261 -24.59 -2.84 26.78
C GLU A 261 -23.82 -3.96 26.08
N LEU A 262 -23.23 -4.86 26.86
CA LEU A 262 -22.60 -6.10 26.38
C LEU A 262 -23.60 -7.25 26.54
N LEU A 263 -23.95 -7.91 25.44
CA LEU A 263 -24.98 -8.95 25.41
C LEU A 263 -24.37 -10.29 24.97
N ASN A 264 -24.67 -11.36 25.70
CA ASN A 264 -24.28 -12.73 25.36
C ASN A 264 -25.52 -13.61 25.21
N PRO A 265 -26.36 -13.37 24.18
CA PRO A 265 -27.60 -14.13 24.00
C PRO A 265 -27.39 -15.62 23.67
N ASN A 266 -26.20 -15.96 23.19
CA ASN A 266 -25.74 -17.32 22.90
C ASN A 266 -24.20 -17.34 22.83
N GLN A 267 -23.64 -18.52 22.50
CA GLN A 267 -22.21 -18.71 22.22
C GLN A 267 -22.05 -19.60 20.98
N ASP A 268 -22.91 -19.35 20.00
CA ASP A 268 -23.10 -20.20 18.82
C ASP A 268 -21.98 -19.98 17.79
N GLY A 269 -21.38 -18.78 17.77
CA GLY A 269 -20.23 -18.45 16.94
C GLY A 269 -18.96 -19.12 17.44
N ILE A 270 -18.17 -19.66 16.50
CA ILE A 270 -16.90 -20.36 16.78
C ILE A 270 -15.78 -19.70 15.98
N GLY A 271 -14.81 -19.12 16.69
CA GLY A 271 -13.54 -18.68 16.11
C GLY A 271 -12.53 -19.82 16.04
N ARG A 272 -11.67 -19.81 15.02
CA ARG A 272 -10.69 -20.86 14.76
C ARG A 272 -9.31 -20.25 14.51
N ASP A 273 -8.27 -21.04 14.74
CA ASP A 273 -6.91 -20.68 14.40
C ASP A 273 -6.46 -21.47 13.15
N PRO A 274 -6.30 -20.83 11.98
CA PRO A 274 -5.88 -21.52 10.75
C PRO A 274 -4.53 -22.24 10.87
N SER A 275 -3.67 -21.84 11.82
CA SER A 275 -2.37 -22.44 12.08
C SER A 275 -2.41 -23.62 13.06
N ARG A 276 -3.54 -23.86 13.72
CA ARG A 276 -3.77 -24.95 14.68
C ARG A 276 -5.10 -25.65 14.36
N PRO A 277 -5.21 -26.37 13.22
CA PRO A 277 -6.46 -27.01 12.79
C PRO A 277 -6.98 -28.06 13.79
N GLU A 278 -6.13 -28.60 14.67
CA GLU A 278 -6.50 -29.47 15.78
C GLU A 278 -7.29 -28.75 16.90
N LEU A 279 -7.13 -27.43 17.02
CA LEU A 279 -7.87 -26.59 17.96
C LEU A 279 -9.20 -26.16 17.32
N THR A 280 -10.22 -27.02 17.43
CA THR A 280 -11.52 -26.82 16.77
C THR A 280 -12.31 -25.60 17.25
N THR A 281 -11.92 -25.00 18.39
CA THR A 281 -12.53 -23.79 18.95
C THR A 281 -11.45 -22.99 19.67
N ALA A 282 -10.97 -21.92 19.05
CA ALA A 282 -10.01 -21.00 19.65
C ALA A 282 -10.71 -20.02 20.62
N TYR A 283 -11.92 -19.58 20.26
CA TYR A 283 -12.80 -18.80 21.12
C TYR A 283 -14.26 -18.93 20.64
N ARG A 284 -15.20 -18.43 21.45
CA ARG A 284 -16.62 -18.34 21.10
C ARG A 284 -17.07 -16.90 21.01
N TYR A 285 -18.13 -16.64 20.25
CA TYR A 285 -18.74 -15.32 20.18
C TYR A 285 -20.26 -15.40 20.07
N ALA A 286 -20.92 -14.36 20.54
CA ALA A 286 -22.35 -14.22 20.43
C ALA A 286 -22.76 -13.84 19.00
N LEU A 287 -23.89 -14.41 18.55
CA LEU A 287 -24.54 -14.07 17.29
C LEU A 287 -25.85 -13.35 17.58
N ALA A 288 -26.08 -12.25 16.85
CA ALA A 288 -27.32 -11.49 16.92
C ALA A 288 -28.53 -12.36 16.51
N LYS A 289 -29.66 -12.06 17.15
CA LYS A 289 -30.99 -12.62 16.85
C LYS A 289 -31.89 -11.46 16.37
N PRO A 290 -33.06 -11.71 15.76
CA PRO A 290 -33.92 -10.64 15.25
C PRO A 290 -34.17 -9.48 16.24
N ASP A 291 -34.49 -9.77 17.51
CA ASP A 291 -34.71 -8.73 18.53
C ASP A 291 -33.46 -7.86 18.80
N HIS A 292 -32.25 -8.42 18.64
CA HIS A 292 -31.00 -7.67 18.76
C HIS A 292 -30.76 -6.77 17.55
N ILE A 293 -31.13 -7.23 16.35
CA ILE A 293 -31.05 -6.40 15.13
C ILE A 293 -31.97 -5.20 15.25
N GLU A 294 -33.22 -5.43 15.64
CA GLU A 294 -34.20 -4.36 15.90
C GLU A 294 -33.66 -3.34 16.92
N ARG A 295 -33.13 -3.83 18.04
CA ARG A 295 -32.53 -2.98 19.07
C ARG A 295 -31.35 -2.17 18.54
N ALA A 296 -30.44 -2.78 17.78
CA ALA A 296 -29.27 -2.11 17.24
C ALA A 296 -29.65 -1.01 16.25
N LEU A 297 -30.64 -1.27 15.38
CA LEU A 297 -31.15 -0.29 14.43
C LEU A 297 -31.81 0.89 15.14
N GLN A 298 -32.66 0.63 16.13
CA GLN A 298 -33.30 1.70 16.90
C GLN A 298 -32.26 2.57 17.62
N VAL A 299 -31.26 1.96 18.27
CA VAL A 299 -30.17 2.68 18.92
C VAL A 299 -29.38 3.55 17.93
N ALA A 300 -29.10 3.05 16.73
CA ALA A 300 -28.36 3.79 15.71
C ALA A 300 -29.16 5.01 15.23
N VAL A 301 -30.46 4.85 15.01
CA VAL A 301 -31.36 5.94 14.62
C VAL A 301 -31.48 6.99 15.72
N ASP A 302 -31.66 6.56 16.98
CA ASP A 302 -31.79 7.47 18.11
C ASP A 302 -30.51 8.29 18.36
N ALA A 303 -29.34 7.67 18.11
CA ALA A 303 -28.05 8.34 18.28
C ALA A 303 -27.69 9.30 17.13
N GLN A 304 -28.29 9.13 15.94
CA GLN A 304 -27.91 9.86 14.72
C GLN A 304 -28.04 11.37 14.88
N ALA A 305 -29.16 11.85 15.44
CA ALA A 305 -29.43 13.28 15.55
C ALA A 305 -28.42 14.00 16.44
N THR A 306 -27.97 13.37 17.53
CA THR A 306 -26.93 13.93 18.41
C THR A 306 -25.55 13.82 17.78
N TRP A 307 -25.24 12.71 17.11
CA TRP A 307 -23.92 12.50 16.51
C TRP A 307 -23.65 13.46 15.34
N GLN A 308 -24.62 13.67 14.46
CA GLN A 308 -24.45 14.60 13.33
C GLN A 308 -24.26 16.06 13.77
N GLN A 309 -24.73 16.43 14.97
CA GLN A 309 -24.58 17.78 15.53
C GLN A 309 -23.15 18.07 16.01
N TRP A 310 -22.33 17.05 16.25
CA TRP A 310 -20.92 17.26 16.55
C TRP A 310 -20.28 18.03 15.39
N ARG A 311 -19.42 18.99 15.73
CA ARG A 311 -18.68 19.75 14.73
C ARG A 311 -17.66 18.83 14.06
N VAL A 312 -17.34 19.15 12.81
CA VAL A 312 -16.27 18.46 12.06
C VAL A 312 -14.95 18.48 12.84
N ASP A 313 -14.64 19.59 13.52
CA ASP A 313 -13.46 19.69 14.38
C ASP A 313 -13.50 18.73 15.58
N GLU A 314 -14.65 18.52 16.21
CA GLU A 314 -14.79 17.60 17.35
C GLU A 314 -14.56 16.16 16.89
N ARG A 315 -15.14 15.78 15.74
CA ARG A 315 -14.90 14.47 15.12
C ARG A 315 -13.44 14.30 14.68
N LYS A 316 -12.81 15.34 14.13
CA LYS A 316 -11.37 15.35 13.81
C LYS A 316 -10.53 15.02 15.05
N HIS A 317 -10.76 15.69 16.18
CA HIS A 317 -10.01 15.42 17.41
C HIS A 317 -10.23 13.99 17.91
N LEU A 318 -11.46 13.48 17.85
CA LEU A 318 -11.76 12.10 18.23
C LEU A 318 -11.01 11.09 17.35
N LEU A 319 -11.03 11.25 16.02
CA LEU A 319 -10.32 10.34 15.12
C LEU A 319 -8.79 10.39 15.32
N ILE A 320 -8.24 11.54 15.67
CA ILE A 320 -6.83 11.64 16.08
C ILE A 320 -6.56 10.82 17.36
N GLN A 321 -7.45 10.88 18.36
CA GLN A 321 -7.34 10.04 19.56
C GLN A 321 -7.48 8.55 19.24
N VAL A 322 -8.34 8.19 18.27
CA VAL A 322 -8.44 6.82 17.76
C VAL A 322 -7.10 6.37 17.17
N ALA A 323 -6.45 7.20 16.34
CA ALA A 323 -5.12 6.89 15.78
C ALA A 323 -4.08 6.58 16.88
N GLU A 324 -4.04 7.39 17.94
CA GLU A 324 -3.16 7.16 19.10
C GLU A 324 -3.49 5.84 19.82
N LYS A 325 -4.78 5.52 19.95
CA LYS A 325 -5.24 4.32 20.64
C LYS A 325 -4.98 3.04 19.84
N LEU A 326 -5.13 3.10 18.52
CA LEU A 326 -4.74 2.02 17.60
C LEU A 326 -3.24 1.74 17.69
N ALA A 327 -2.42 2.79 17.70
CA ALA A 327 -0.97 2.66 17.89
C ALA A 327 -0.63 2.00 19.23
N ALA A 328 -1.27 2.41 20.33
CA ALA A 328 -1.08 1.82 21.64
C ALA A 328 -1.53 0.34 21.72
N ARG A 329 -2.50 -0.07 20.89
CA ARG A 329 -3.01 -1.45 20.81
C ARG A 329 -2.38 -2.27 19.67
N ARG A 330 -1.34 -1.75 18.98
CA ARG A 330 -0.69 -2.41 17.82
C ARG A 330 -0.35 -3.87 18.07
N GLY A 331 0.27 -4.18 19.22
CA GLY A 331 0.66 -5.55 19.55
C GLY A 331 -0.52 -6.50 19.76
N ASP A 332 -1.63 -6.01 20.32
CA ASP A 332 -2.84 -6.80 20.52
C ASP A 332 -3.59 -7.03 19.20
N LEU A 333 -3.61 -6.04 18.31
CA LEU A 333 -4.17 -6.18 16.96
C LEU A 333 -3.38 -7.20 16.12
N ILE A 334 -2.04 -7.14 16.17
CA ILE A 334 -1.16 -8.13 15.52
C ILE A 334 -1.44 -9.53 16.07
N GLY A 335 -1.44 -9.70 17.39
CA GLY A 335 -1.68 -10.99 18.02
C GLY A 335 -3.05 -11.59 17.68
N ALA A 336 -4.10 -10.77 17.64
CA ALA A 336 -5.43 -11.19 17.20
C ALA A 336 -5.44 -11.61 15.72
N ALA A 337 -4.78 -10.86 14.83
CA ALA A 337 -4.72 -11.17 13.40
C ALA A 337 -3.90 -12.42 13.08
N MET A 338 -2.89 -12.73 13.90
CA MET A 338 -2.16 -14.00 13.83
C MET A 338 -3.07 -15.18 14.20
N LEU A 339 -3.82 -15.07 15.30
CA LEU A 339 -4.70 -16.11 15.81
C LEU A 339 -5.87 -16.37 14.87
N ASP A 340 -6.65 -15.34 14.55
CA ASP A 340 -7.93 -15.46 13.83
C ASP A 340 -7.71 -15.53 12.31
N GLY A 341 -6.76 -14.74 11.81
CA GLY A 341 -6.50 -14.57 10.38
C GLY A 341 -5.34 -15.38 9.81
N GLY A 342 -4.55 -16.06 10.66
CA GLY A 342 -3.34 -16.78 10.24
C GLY A 342 -2.30 -15.87 9.56
N LYS A 343 -2.30 -14.57 9.85
CA LYS A 343 -1.39 -13.60 9.22
C LYS A 343 0.03 -13.72 9.78
N THR A 344 1.04 -13.46 8.93
CA THR A 344 2.38 -13.17 9.45
C THR A 344 2.37 -11.83 10.18
N VAL A 345 3.33 -11.64 11.10
CA VAL A 345 3.48 -10.37 11.80
C VAL A 345 3.69 -9.22 10.82
N GLU A 346 4.51 -9.40 9.78
CA GLU A 346 4.80 -8.31 8.85
C GLU A 346 3.56 -7.91 8.04
N GLN A 347 2.67 -8.85 7.71
CA GLN A 347 1.41 -8.54 7.03
C GLN A 347 0.36 -7.90 7.96
N ALA A 348 0.41 -8.19 9.26
CA ALA A 348 -0.50 -7.57 10.24
C ALA A 348 0.00 -6.18 10.70
N ASP A 349 1.31 -5.98 10.82
CA ASP A 349 1.89 -4.71 11.29
C ASP A 349 1.60 -3.55 10.33
N VAL A 350 1.78 -3.78 9.02
CA VAL A 350 1.46 -2.78 7.98
C VAL A 350 -0.03 -2.42 7.97
N GLU A 351 -0.89 -3.37 8.34
CA GLU A 351 -2.33 -3.17 8.39
C GLU A 351 -2.73 -2.31 9.60
N VAL A 352 -2.02 -2.44 10.73
CA VAL A 352 -2.20 -1.52 11.85
C VAL A 352 -1.78 -0.10 11.45
N SER A 353 -0.65 0.05 10.74
CA SER A 353 -0.23 1.36 10.21
C SER A 353 -1.29 1.95 9.27
N GLU A 354 -1.85 1.14 8.37
CA GLU A 354 -2.93 1.56 7.46
C GLU A 354 -4.19 2.00 8.23
N ALA A 355 -4.58 1.29 9.30
CA ALA A 355 -5.70 1.68 10.16
C ALA A 355 -5.47 3.01 10.89
N ILE A 356 -4.26 3.23 11.42
CA ILE A 356 -3.84 4.49 12.04
C ILE A 356 -3.88 5.62 11.01
N ASP A 357 -3.42 5.34 9.79
CA ASP A 357 -3.43 6.29 8.70
C ASP A 357 -4.84 6.66 8.26
N PHE A 358 -5.78 5.72 8.16
CA PHE A 358 -7.18 6.06 7.88
C PHE A 358 -7.76 7.03 8.91
N ALA A 359 -7.50 6.78 10.20
CA ALA A 359 -7.98 7.66 11.28
C ALA A 359 -7.39 9.07 11.14
N ASN A 360 -6.07 9.16 10.98
CA ASN A 360 -5.36 10.42 10.92
C ASN A 360 -5.63 11.18 9.61
N TYR A 361 -5.74 10.48 8.48
CA TYR A 361 -5.99 11.05 7.16
C TYR A 361 -7.41 11.57 7.02
N TYR A 362 -8.44 10.78 7.34
CA TYR A 362 -9.83 11.21 7.19
C TYR A 362 -10.17 12.37 8.13
N ALA A 363 -9.59 12.39 9.33
CA ALA A 363 -9.72 13.51 10.27
C ALA A 363 -9.27 14.84 9.66
N ARG A 364 -8.14 14.85 8.93
CA ARG A 364 -7.55 16.06 8.35
C ARG A 364 -8.16 16.41 7.00
N SER A 365 -8.14 15.46 6.07
CA SER A 365 -8.56 15.67 4.68
C SER A 365 -10.02 16.12 4.59
N PHE A 366 -10.94 15.51 5.35
CA PHE A 366 -12.34 15.93 5.30
C PHE A 366 -12.55 17.31 5.92
N ALA A 367 -11.84 17.65 7.01
CA ALA A 367 -11.94 18.98 7.62
C ALA A 367 -11.44 20.09 6.69
N GLU A 368 -10.31 19.85 6.04
CA GLU A 368 -9.73 20.76 5.03
C GLU A 368 -10.68 20.94 3.84
N ILE A 369 -11.12 19.84 3.22
CA ILE A 369 -12.02 19.91 2.06
C ILE A 369 -13.37 20.55 2.44
N ARG A 370 -13.92 20.23 3.61
CA ARG A 370 -15.19 20.81 4.06
C ARG A 370 -15.12 22.34 4.18
N ALA A 371 -13.97 22.89 4.58
CA ALA A 371 -13.76 24.32 4.68
C ALA A 371 -13.83 25.02 3.30
N ASP A 372 -13.34 24.35 2.25
CA ASP A 372 -13.37 24.85 0.87
C ASP A 372 -14.75 24.71 0.19
N LEU A 373 -15.69 24.00 0.81
CA LEU A 373 -17.06 23.75 0.32
C LEU A 373 -18.10 24.58 1.09
N ALA A 374 -17.77 25.84 1.40
CA ALA A 374 -18.64 26.73 2.20
C ALA A 374 -19.95 27.13 1.50
N ASP A 375 -19.98 27.05 0.17
CA ASP A 375 -21.15 27.28 -0.69
C ASP A 375 -22.08 26.06 -0.80
N CYS A 376 -21.74 24.97 -0.10
CA CYS A 376 -22.54 23.75 -0.05
C CYS A 376 -22.86 23.34 1.40
N THR A 377 -24.03 22.73 1.55
CA THR A 377 -24.47 22.03 2.74
C THR A 377 -24.23 20.53 2.57
N PHE A 378 -23.87 19.86 3.66
CA PHE A 378 -23.65 18.41 3.71
C PHE A 378 -24.59 17.80 4.74
N THR A 379 -25.23 16.70 4.36
CA THR A 379 -26.09 15.91 5.24
C THR A 379 -25.59 14.47 5.22
N PRO A 380 -25.17 13.88 6.37
CA PRO A 380 -24.83 12.46 6.43
C PRO A 380 -26.03 11.60 6.01
N PHE A 381 -25.79 10.37 5.56
CA PHE A 381 -26.87 9.46 5.19
C PHE A 381 -27.73 9.07 6.41
N GLY A 382 -27.10 8.72 7.52
CA GLY A 382 -27.79 8.21 8.71
C GLY A 382 -27.03 7.03 9.31
N THR A 383 -27.63 5.83 9.29
CA THR A 383 -26.96 4.61 9.74
C THR A 383 -26.21 3.95 8.60
N VAL A 384 -24.90 3.74 8.79
CA VAL A 384 -24.05 3.01 7.85
C VAL A 384 -23.73 1.62 8.41
N LEU A 385 -24.06 0.59 7.64
CA LEU A 385 -23.65 -0.78 7.94
C LEU A 385 -22.27 -1.06 7.30
N VAL A 386 -21.29 -1.46 8.11
CA VAL A 386 -19.95 -1.85 7.64
C VAL A 386 -19.83 -3.36 7.62
N THR A 387 -19.56 -3.91 6.44
CA THR A 387 -19.40 -5.35 6.15
C THR A 387 -18.00 -5.61 5.56
N PRO A 388 -16.97 -5.70 6.42
CA PRO A 388 -15.58 -5.87 6.01
C PRO A 388 -15.27 -7.33 5.60
N PRO A 389 -14.14 -7.58 4.94
CA PRO A 389 -13.66 -8.92 4.62
C PRO A 389 -12.78 -9.45 5.76
N TRP A 390 -12.41 -10.72 5.68
CA TRP A 390 -11.48 -11.37 6.61
C TRP A 390 -9.99 -11.16 6.26
N ASN A 391 -9.67 -10.81 5.01
CA ASN A 391 -8.28 -10.81 4.54
C ASN A 391 -7.50 -9.55 4.93
N PHE A 392 -8.19 -8.46 5.25
CA PHE A 392 -7.66 -7.28 5.94
C PHE A 392 -8.62 -6.92 7.09
N PRO A 393 -8.56 -7.68 8.21
CA PRO A 393 -9.53 -7.59 9.30
C PRO A 393 -9.29 -6.44 10.29
N ILE A 394 -8.22 -5.67 10.12
CA ILE A 394 -7.89 -4.47 10.89
C ILE A 394 -8.17 -3.23 10.04
N ALA A 395 -7.48 -3.05 8.91
CA ALA A 395 -7.45 -1.79 8.15
C ALA A 395 -8.77 -1.49 7.47
N ILE A 396 -9.32 -2.45 6.71
CA ILE A 396 -10.56 -2.25 5.95
C ILE A 396 -11.78 -1.97 6.85
N PRO A 397 -12.06 -2.76 7.91
CA PRO A 397 -13.13 -2.40 8.83
C PRO A 397 -12.88 -1.05 9.50
N CYS A 398 -11.63 -0.76 9.91
CA CYS A 398 -11.31 0.51 10.52
C CYS A 398 -11.58 1.67 9.57
N GLY A 399 -11.08 1.62 8.34
CA GLY A 399 -11.28 2.64 7.32
C GLY A 399 -12.76 2.88 7.01
N GLY A 400 -13.56 1.82 6.85
CA GLY A 400 -15.00 1.92 6.63
C GLY A 400 -15.74 2.60 7.79
N MET A 401 -15.48 2.15 9.03
CA MET A 401 -16.08 2.76 10.23
C MET A 401 -15.66 4.22 10.38
N LEU A 402 -14.37 4.53 10.25
CA LEU A 402 -13.84 5.88 10.46
C LEU A 402 -14.33 6.87 9.41
N ALA A 403 -14.46 6.44 8.15
CA ALA A 403 -15.03 7.30 7.11
C ALA A 403 -16.48 7.65 7.40
N ALA A 404 -17.30 6.65 7.79
CA ALA A 404 -18.71 6.85 8.13
C ALA A 404 -18.87 7.76 9.37
N LEU A 405 -18.08 7.50 10.42
CA LEU A 405 -18.05 8.31 11.63
C LEU A 405 -17.65 9.76 11.32
N MET A 406 -16.60 9.98 10.51
CA MET A 406 -16.12 11.31 10.16
C MET A 406 -17.16 12.12 9.39
N ALA A 407 -17.91 11.46 8.48
CA ALA A 407 -19.04 12.04 7.79
C ALA A 407 -20.23 12.36 8.72
N GLY A 408 -20.26 11.84 9.96
CA GLY A 408 -21.35 12.08 10.90
C GLY A 408 -22.48 11.05 10.83
N ASN A 409 -22.19 9.86 10.33
CA ASN A 409 -23.10 8.70 10.34
C ASN A 409 -22.89 7.86 11.61
N THR A 410 -23.95 7.24 12.12
CA THR A 410 -23.84 6.12 13.06
C THR A 410 -23.44 4.85 12.32
N VAL A 411 -22.85 3.91 13.03
CA VAL A 411 -22.20 2.73 12.44
C VAL A 411 -22.61 1.45 13.16
N ILE A 412 -23.03 0.47 12.38
CA ILE A 412 -23.16 -0.92 12.81
C ILE A 412 -22.06 -1.73 12.12
N LEU A 413 -21.19 -2.37 12.89
CA LEU A 413 -20.20 -3.30 12.35
C LEU A 413 -20.76 -4.73 12.37
N LYS A 414 -20.93 -5.32 11.19
CA LYS A 414 -21.14 -6.77 11.00
C LYS A 414 -19.83 -7.36 10.47
N PRO A 415 -18.93 -7.87 11.35
CA PRO A 415 -17.62 -8.37 10.92
C PRO A 415 -17.72 -9.66 10.11
N ALA A 416 -16.67 -9.96 9.34
CA ALA A 416 -16.52 -11.28 8.73
C ALA A 416 -16.44 -12.37 9.82
N PRO A 417 -17.13 -13.51 9.64
CA PRO A 417 -17.19 -14.56 10.66
C PRO A 417 -15.82 -15.21 10.95
N GLU A 418 -14.88 -15.12 10.00
CA GLU A 418 -13.52 -15.67 10.17
C GLU A 418 -12.59 -14.78 11.02
N THR A 419 -12.94 -13.51 11.28
CA THR A 419 -12.04 -12.56 11.95
C THR A 419 -12.73 -11.72 13.03
N VAL A 420 -13.67 -12.31 13.77
CA VAL A 420 -14.50 -11.63 14.77
C VAL A 420 -13.68 -11.13 15.96
N LEU A 421 -12.61 -11.85 16.36
CA LEU A 421 -11.74 -11.44 17.46
C LEU A 421 -10.98 -10.16 17.11
N VAL A 422 -10.48 -10.06 15.87
CA VAL A 422 -9.78 -8.87 15.40
C VAL A 422 -10.72 -7.66 15.40
N ALA A 423 -11.93 -7.84 14.85
CA ALA A 423 -12.95 -6.80 14.84
C ALA A 423 -13.34 -6.36 16.26
N TRP A 424 -13.42 -7.30 17.21
CA TRP A 424 -13.67 -7.01 18.62
C TRP A 424 -12.55 -6.17 19.25
N GLN A 425 -11.28 -6.52 19.03
CA GLN A 425 -10.15 -5.71 19.51
C GLN A 425 -10.18 -4.29 18.91
N LEU A 426 -10.56 -4.19 17.64
CA LEU A 426 -10.64 -2.93 16.91
C LEU A 426 -11.72 -2.00 17.49
N VAL A 427 -12.97 -2.47 17.65
CA VAL A 427 -14.05 -1.63 18.21
C VAL A 427 -13.76 -1.22 19.66
N ASN A 428 -13.10 -2.06 20.46
CA ASN A 428 -12.63 -1.69 21.80
C ASN A 428 -11.60 -0.57 21.75
N ALA A 429 -10.68 -0.57 20.77
CA ALA A 429 -9.75 0.54 20.58
C ALA A 429 -10.49 1.85 20.28
N LEU A 430 -11.53 1.81 19.43
CA LEU A 430 -12.34 2.98 19.09
C LEU A 430 -13.16 3.48 20.30
N TRP A 431 -13.81 2.59 21.05
CA TRP A 431 -14.58 2.99 22.24
C TRP A 431 -13.66 3.54 23.34
N ASP A 432 -12.50 2.92 23.58
CA ASP A 432 -11.55 3.43 24.57
C ASP A 432 -10.95 4.80 24.19
N ALA A 433 -10.95 5.13 22.89
CA ALA A 433 -10.55 6.45 22.40
C ALA A 433 -11.64 7.52 22.61
N GLY A 434 -12.89 7.09 22.87
CA GLY A 434 -14.02 7.97 23.15
C GLY A 434 -15.17 7.89 22.14
N VAL A 435 -15.13 6.98 21.16
CA VAL A 435 -16.27 6.80 20.23
C VAL A 435 -17.49 6.34 21.05
N PRO A 436 -18.65 7.03 21.00
CA PRO A 436 -19.81 6.62 21.77
C PRO A 436 -20.33 5.23 21.35
N LYS A 437 -20.64 4.38 22.34
CA LYS A 437 -21.10 2.99 22.14
C LYS A 437 -22.52 2.85 21.56
N ASN A 438 -23.28 3.94 21.49
CA ASN A 438 -24.54 4.02 20.76
C ASN A 438 -24.36 4.50 19.31
N VAL A 439 -23.22 5.14 19.01
CA VAL A 439 -22.86 5.59 17.67
C VAL A 439 -22.13 4.50 16.90
N LEU A 440 -21.23 3.75 17.55
CA LEU A 440 -20.58 2.56 16.97
C LEU A 440 -21.00 1.32 17.74
N GLN A 441 -21.63 0.38 17.04
CA GLN A 441 -22.14 -0.88 17.59
C GLN A 441 -21.45 -2.09 16.95
N PHE A 442 -21.30 -3.17 17.73
CA PHE A 442 -20.66 -4.42 17.30
C PHE A 442 -21.69 -5.55 17.27
N VAL A 443 -22.09 -5.96 16.06
CA VAL A 443 -23.22 -6.87 15.85
C VAL A 443 -22.83 -8.03 14.92
N PRO A 444 -21.98 -8.98 15.37
CA PRO A 444 -21.79 -10.26 14.68
C PRO A 444 -23.14 -10.93 14.41
N THR A 445 -23.38 -11.23 13.14
CA THR A 445 -24.66 -11.76 12.66
C THR A 445 -24.38 -12.83 11.60
N THR A 446 -25.21 -13.87 11.57
CA THR A 446 -25.20 -14.92 10.55
C THR A 446 -25.44 -14.36 9.14
N ASP A 447 -25.06 -15.13 8.12
CA ASP A 447 -25.31 -14.83 6.71
C ASP A 447 -26.58 -15.54 6.20
N ASP A 448 -27.63 -15.51 7.02
CA ASP A 448 -28.96 -16.08 6.75
C ASP A 448 -30.02 -14.98 6.73
N GLU A 449 -31.28 -15.35 6.97
CA GLU A 449 -32.42 -14.41 7.03
C GLU A 449 -32.19 -13.26 8.03
N VAL A 450 -31.45 -13.49 9.13
CA VAL A 450 -31.14 -12.43 10.10
C VAL A 450 -30.16 -11.43 9.49
N GLY A 451 -29.09 -11.90 8.87
CA GLY A 451 -28.13 -11.04 8.17
C GLY A 451 -28.77 -10.27 7.01
N GLN A 452 -29.60 -10.96 6.22
CA GLN A 452 -30.36 -10.34 5.15
C GLN A 452 -31.27 -9.23 5.68
N SER A 453 -32.02 -9.49 6.76
CA SER A 453 -32.91 -8.48 7.36
C SER A 453 -32.18 -7.21 7.77
N LEU A 454 -30.96 -7.33 8.31
CA LEU A 454 -30.13 -6.19 8.69
C LEU A 454 -29.70 -5.37 7.48
N VAL A 455 -29.29 -6.01 6.39
CA VAL A 455 -28.86 -5.34 5.15
C VAL A 455 -30.03 -4.63 4.46
N THR A 456 -31.23 -5.21 4.50
CA THR A 456 -32.40 -4.70 3.77
C THR A 456 -33.25 -3.70 4.56
N ASP A 457 -33.02 -3.53 5.86
CA ASP A 457 -33.83 -2.64 6.70
C ASP A 457 -33.80 -1.19 6.19
N GLU A 458 -34.94 -0.49 6.26
CA GLU A 458 -35.05 0.91 5.80
C GLU A 458 -34.25 1.91 6.62
N ARG A 459 -33.88 1.54 7.86
CA ARG A 459 -33.04 2.38 8.73
C ARG A 459 -31.55 2.24 8.42
N VAL A 460 -31.15 1.36 7.51
CA VAL A 460 -29.78 1.28 6.97
C VAL A 460 -29.71 2.11 5.69
N ASP A 461 -29.15 3.31 5.81
CA ASP A 461 -29.13 4.29 4.73
C ASP A 461 -28.03 4.03 3.70
N ALA A 462 -26.95 3.37 4.12
CA ALA A 462 -25.87 2.92 3.24
C ALA A 462 -25.13 1.69 3.79
N VAL A 463 -24.52 0.94 2.88
CA VAL A 463 -23.65 -0.20 3.21
C VAL A 463 -22.26 0.05 2.63
N ILE A 464 -21.24 -0.05 3.48
CA ILE A 464 -19.85 -0.18 3.05
C ILE A 464 -19.53 -1.68 3.06
N LEU A 465 -19.30 -2.22 1.87
CA LEU A 465 -18.92 -3.61 1.64
C LEU A 465 -17.49 -3.68 1.14
N THR A 466 -16.72 -4.65 1.64
CA THR A 466 -15.55 -5.10 0.90
C THR A 466 -15.53 -6.61 0.88
N GLY A 467 -15.51 -7.20 -0.31
CA GLY A 467 -15.67 -8.64 -0.47
C GLY A 467 -15.87 -9.08 -1.92
N ALA A 468 -16.61 -10.16 -2.09
CA ALA A 468 -16.86 -10.74 -3.41
C ALA A 468 -17.83 -9.88 -4.24
N TYR A 469 -17.62 -9.89 -5.56
CA TYR A 469 -18.52 -9.27 -6.53
C TYR A 469 -19.96 -9.82 -6.40
N GLU A 470 -20.07 -11.12 -6.15
CA GLU A 470 -21.33 -11.84 -6.01
C GLU A 470 -22.12 -11.37 -4.77
N THR A 471 -21.44 -11.03 -3.67
CA THR A 471 -22.08 -10.50 -2.46
C THR A 471 -22.66 -9.11 -2.70
N ALA A 472 -21.92 -8.25 -3.43
CA ALA A 472 -22.42 -6.92 -3.78
C ALA A 472 -23.68 -7.01 -4.68
N GLN A 473 -23.68 -7.90 -5.67
CA GLN A 473 -24.86 -8.18 -6.49
C GLN A 473 -26.02 -8.73 -5.66
N LEU A 474 -25.74 -9.62 -4.71
CA LEU A 474 -26.76 -10.20 -3.84
C LEU A 474 -27.46 -9.11 -3.02
N PHE A 475 -26.72 -8.20 -2.41
CA PHE A 475 -27.30 -7.09 -1.63
C PHE A 475 -28.18 -6.19 -2.50
N LEU A 476 -27.71 -5.83 -3.70
CA LEU A 476 -28.48 -5.02 -4.66
C LEU A 476 -29.68 -5.78 -5.26
N SER A 477 -29.66 -7.11 -5.27
CA SER A 477 -30.82 -7.91 -5.68
C SER A 477 -31.94 -7.89 -4.64
N TRP A 478 -31.58 -7.80 -3.35
CA TRP A 478 -32.53 -7.69 -2.25
C TRP A 478 -33.10 -6.29 -2.12
N LYS A 479 -32.25 -5.26 -2.24
CA LYS A 479 -32.61 -3.84 -2.12
C LYS A 479 -31.95 -3.02 -3.25
N PRO A 480 -32.57 -2.93 -4.44
CA PRO A 480 -31.97 -2.24 -5.61
C PRO A 480 -31.62 -0.78 -5.38
N GLU A 481 -32.33 -0.10 -4.48
CA GLU A 481 -32.14 1.29 -4.11
C GLU A 481 -31.07 1.52 -3.04
N LEU A 482 -30.43 0.46 -2.52
CA LEU A 482 -29.40 0.55 -1.49
C LEU A 482 -28.23 1.43 -1.94
N HIS A 483 -27.80 2.37 -1.09
CA HIS A 483 -26.52 3.05 -1.26
C HIS A 483 -25.37 2.11 -0.90
N LEU A 484 -24.90 1.36 -1.90
CA LEU A 484 -23.79 0.43 -1.74
C LEU A 484 -22.48 1.08 -2.19
N LEU A 485 -21.53 1.19 -1.26
CA LEU A 485 -20.12 1.43 -1.57
C LEU A 485 -19.41 0.09 -1.42
N ALA A 486 -19.16 -0.60 -2.53
CA ALA A 486 -18.49 -1.89 -2.50
C ALA A 486 -17.16 -1.84 -3.22
N GLU A 487 -16.08 -2.06 -2.48
CA GLU A 487 -14.80 -2.47 -3.06
C GLU A 487 -14.85 -3.99 -3.24
N THR A 488 -14.70 -4.44 -4.47
CA THR A 488 -14.76 -5.86 -4.81
C THR A 488 -13.47 -6.30 -5.44
N SER A 489 -13.30 -7.62 -5.51
CA SER A 489 -11.98 -8.20 -5.70
C SER A 489 -11.44 -8.03 -7.15
N GLY A 490 -10.28 -8.61 -7.46
CA GLY A 490 -9.53 -8.29 -8.66
C GLY A 490 -8.83 -9.47 -9.30
N LYS A 491 -8.76 -9.47 -10.64
CA LYS A 491 -7.90 -10.40 -11.39
C LYS A 491 -6.68 -9.65 -11.92
N ASN A 492 -5.73 -9.39 -11.02
CA ASN A 492 -4.62 -8.49 -11.27
C ASN A 492 -3.44 -9.19 -11.93
N SER A 493 -2.66 -8.39 -12.65
CA SER A 493 -1.52 -8.84 -13.45
C SER A 493 -0.31 -7.92 -13.32
N MET A 494 0.87 -8.48 -13.54
CA MET A 494 2.09 -7.72 -13.78
C MET A 494 2.57 -7.99 -15.21
N ILE A 495 2.76 -6.93 -16.00
CA ILE A 495 3.42 -7.02 -17.30
C ILE A 495 4.93 -6.91 -17.07
N ILE A 496 5.72 -7.80 -17.66
CA ILE A 496 7.19 -7.74 -17.63
C ILE A 496 7.68 -7.72 -19.07
N SER A 497 8.28 -6.59 -19.46
CA SER A 497 8.86 -6.43 -20.80
C SER A 497 10.29 -6.95 -20.87
N ALA A 498 10.79 -7.15 -22.09
CA ALA A 498 12.18 -7.53 -22.35
C ALA A 498 13.20 -6.47 -21.88
N LEU A 499 12.74 -5.24 -21.60
CA LEU A 499 13.56 -4.11 -21.13
C LEU A 499 13.50 -3.91 -19.61
N ALA A 500 12.93 -4.87 -18.88
CA ALA A 500 12.89 -4.87 -17.43
C ALA A 500 14.24 -5.24 -16.77
N ASP A 501 14.41 -4.85 -15.50
CA ASP A 501 15.33 -5.57 -14.62
C ASP A 501 14.67 -6.85 -14.15
N HIS A 502 15.15 -8.01 -14.63
CA HIS A 502 14.57 -9.31 -14.31
C HIS A 502 14.63 -9.66 -12.82
N ASP A 503 15.72 -9.33 -12.11
CA ASP A 503 15.85 -9.66 -10.68
C ASP A 503 14.85 -8.85 -9.85
N GLN A 504 14.74 -7.55 -10.15
CA GLN A 504 13.76 -6.67 -9.50
C GLN A 504 12.32 -7.08 -9.86
N ALA A 505 12.05 -7.41 -11.13
CA ALA A 505 10.75 -7.86 -11.59
C ALA A 505 10.32 -9.16 -10.91
N ILE A 506 11.22 -10.14 -10.76
CA ILE A 506 10.96 -11.39 -10.03
C ILE A 506 10.67 -11.09 -8.56
N LYS A 507 11.51 -10.29 -7.88
CA LYS A 507 11.27 -9.91 -6.47
C LYS A 507 9.88 -9.32 -6.28
N ASP A 508 9.50 -8.35 -7.11
CA ASP A 508 8.21 -7.66 -7.02
C ASP A 508 7.04 -8.58 -7.36
N LEU A 509 7.19 -9.45 -8.36
CA LEU A 509 6.19 -10.43 -8.75
C LEU A 509 5.94 -11.44 -7.63
N VAL A 510 7.00 -11.98 -7.02
CA VAL A 510 6.90 -12.93 -5.91
C VAL A 510 6.21 -12.29 -4.70
N GLN A 511 6.62 -11.08 -4.32
CA GLN A 511 5.96 -10.34 -3.24
C GLN A 511 4.48 -10.09 -3.54
N SER A 512 4.15 -9.71 -4.78
CA SER A 512 2.78 -9.37 -5.18
C SER A 512 1.87 -10.58 -5.33
N ALA A 513 2.40 -11.73 -5.75
CA ALA A 513 1.63 -12.96 -5.95
C ALA A 513 1.40 -13.72 -4.63
N PHE A 514 2.40 -13.76 -3.74
CA PHE A 514 2.40 -14.68 -2.60
C PHE A 514 2.37 -13.98 -1.23
N GLY A 515 2.49 -12.65 -1.17
CA GLY A 515 2.28 -11.91 0.07
C GLY A 515 0.88 -12.18 0.65
N HIS A 516 0.82 -12.54 1.94
CA HIS A 516 -0.40 -13.03 2.59
C HIS A 516 -1.05 -14.21 1.84
N ASN A 517 -0.23 -15.12 1.32
CA ASN A 517 -0.65 -16.35 0.63
C ASN A 517 -1.51 -16.07 -0.62
N GLY A 518 -1.32 -14.91 -1.26
CA GLY A 518 -2.16 -14.50 -2.39
C GLY A 518 -3.60 -14.13 -2.03
N GLN A 519 -3.95 -14.06 -0.73
CA GLN A 519 -5.28 -13.68 -0.24
C GLN A 519 -5.45 -12.16 -0.18
N LYS A 520 -5.07 -11.46 -1.26
CA LYS A 520 -5.25 -10.02 -1.39
C LYS A 520 -6.06 -9.74 -2.64
N CYS A 521 -7.02 -8.83 -2.54
CA CYS A 521 -7.72 -8.30 -3.71
C CYS A 521 -6.76 -7.69 -4.73
N SER A 522 -5.58 -7.22 -4.30
CA SER A 522 -4.51 -6.65 -5.12
C SER A 522 -3.43 -7.64 -5.58
N ALA A 523 -3.52 -8.93 -5.19
CA ALA A 523 -2.47 -9.91 -5.50
C ALA A 523 -2.30 -10.08 -7.01
N ALA A 524 -1.04 -10.14 -7.46
CA ALA A 524 -0.69 -10.39 -8.86
C ALA A 524 -0.86 -11.88 -9.18
N SER A 525 -2.08 -12.29 -9.50
CA SER A 525 -2.39 -13.70 -9.82
C SER A 525 -1.89 -14.12 -11.22
N LEU A 526 -1.56 -13.14 -12.07
CA LEU A 526 -1.05 -13.35 -13.43
C LEU A 526 0.25 -12.55 -13.65
N ALA A 527 1.18 -13.13 -14.40
CA ALA A 527 2.26 -12.39 -15.02
C ALA A 527 2.12 -12.51 -16.54
N VAL A 528 2.04 -11.37 -17.23
CA VAL A 528 1.96 -11.31 -18.68
C VAL A 528 3.36 -10.91 -19.18
N LEU A 529 4.08 -11.88 -19.70
CA LEU A 529 5.49 -11.75 -20.04
C LEU A 529 5.61 -11.58 -21.56
N GLU A 530 6.41 -10.63 -22.02
CA GLU A 530 6.80 -10.59 -23.44
C GLU A 530 7.53 -11.87 -23.83
N ALA A 531 7.46 -12.22 -25.11
CA ALA A 531 7.96 -13.47 -25.67
C ALA A 531 9.38 -13.80 -25.19
N GLU A 532 10.30 -12.82 -25.24
CA GLU A 532 11.70 -12.94 -24.86
C GLU A 532 11.87 -13.27 -23.37
N VAL A 533 11.02 -12.71 -22.50
CA VAL A 533 11.04 -12.97 -21.06
C VAL A 533 10.38 -14.31 -20.76
N TYR A 534 9.21 -14.56 -21.36
CA TYR A 534 8.48 -15.80 -21.19
C TYR A 534 9.32 -16.99 -21.60
N ASP A 535 9.97 -16.93 -22.76
CA ASP A 535 10.74 -18.04 -23.35
C ASP A 535 12.15 -18.18 -22.77
N ASN A 536 12.59 -17.27 -21.89
CA ASN A 536 13.89 -17.32 -21.25
C ASN A 536 13.94 -18.37 -20.11
N PRO A 537 14.76 -19.44 -20.24
CA PRO A 537 14.89 -20.47 -19.21
C PRO A 537 15.52 -19.98 -17.90
N ASP A 538 16.39 -18.97 -17.94
CA ASP A 538 17.02 -18.39 -16.75
C ASP A 538 16.00 -17.61 -15.92
N PHE A 539 15.14 -16.82 -16.56
CA PHE A 539 14.04 -16.12 -15.90
C PHE A 539 13.09 -17.11 -15.20
N ARG A 540 12.66 -18.16 -15.92
CA ARG A 540 11.81 -19.22 -15.34
C ARG A 540 12.48 -19.93 -14.17
N ARG A 541 13.79 -20.23 -14.28
CA ARG A 541 14.56 -20.86 -13.21
C ARG A 541 14.63 -19.97 -11.97
N GLN A 542 15.00 -18.70 -12.13
CA GLN A 542 15.11 -17.74 -11.03
C GLN A 542 13.76 -17.49 -10.35
N LEU A 543 12.68 -17.33 -11.13
CA LEU A 543 11.33 -17.19 -10.58
C LEU A 543 10.92 -18.43 -9.77
N LYS A 544 11.17 -19.63 -10.30
CA LYS A 544 10.90 -20.88 -9.60
C LYS A 544 11.68 -20.97 -8.29
N ASP A 545 12.98 -20.65 -8.32
CA ASP A 545 13.85 -20.71 -7.15
C ASP A 545 13.41 -19.71 -6.07
N ALA A 546 13.14 -18.47 -6.46
CA ALA A 546 12.65 -17.43 -5.57
C ALA A 546 11.35 -17.86 -4.84
N VAL A 547 10.39 -18.44 -5.57
CA VAL A 547 9.12 -18.90 -4.98
C VAL A 547 9.30 -20.16 -4.14
N ALA A 548 10.09 -21.14 -4.59
CA ALA A 548 10.35 -22.37 -3.85
C ALA A 548 11.15 -22.13 -2.55
N SER A 549 11.89 -21.02 -2.46
CA SER A 549 12.65 -20.64 -1.27
C SER A 549 11.80 -20.08 -0.12
N LEU A 550 10.51 -19.77 -0.37
CA LEU A 550 9.63 -19.19 0.66
C LEU A 550 9.31 -20.23 1.75
N PRO A 551 9.65 -19.97 3.02
CA PRO A 551 9.33 -20.89 4.11
C PRO A 551 7.82 -20.95 4.34
N VAL A 552 7.29 -22.18 4.37
CA VAL A 552 5.86 -22.49 4.51
C VAL A 552 5.60 -23.10 5.89
N GLY A 553 4.62 -22.57 6.64
CA GLY A 553 4.27 -23.14 7.94
C GLY A 553 3.30 -22.29 8.76
N SER A 554 3.19 -22.60 10.04
CA SER A 554 2.35 -21.88 11.01
C SER A 554 2.69 -20.38 11.08
N ALA A 555 1.67 -19.53 11.22
CA ALA A 555 1.83 -18.10 11.44
C ALA A 555 2.55 -17.77 12.77
N TRP A 556 2.51 -18.67 13.74
CA TRP A 556 3.18 -18.53 15.04
C TRP A 556 4.71 -18.65 14.95
N ALA A 557 5.24 -19.14 13.83
CA ALA A 557 6.67 -19.19 13.57
C ALA A 557 7.10 -18.03 12.66
N LEU A 558 7.75 -17.02 13.23
CA LEU A 558 8.12 -15.75 12.60
C LEU A 558 8.95 -15.87 11.31
N ALA A 559 9.60 -17.01 11.09
CA ALA A 559 10.39 -17.24 9.88
C ALA A 559 9.51 -17.51 8.64
N ASN A 560 8.29 -18.02 8.82
CA ASN A 560 7.42 -18.42 7.72
C ASN A 560 6.89 -17.21 6.95
N LYS A 561 6.87 -17.33 5.62
CA LYS A 561 6.35 -16.32 4.69
C LYS A 561 5.04 -16.74 4.04
N ILE A 562 4.83 -18.06 3.92
CA ILE A 562 3.55 -18.64 3.52
C ILE A 562 2.92 -19.31 4.73
N THR A 563 1.76 -18.81 5.11
CA THR A 563 0.96 -19.27 6.24
C THR A 563 -0.33 -19.93 5.73
N PRO A 564 -1.15 -20.52 6.61
CA PRO A 564 -2.40 -21.15 6.18
C PRO A 564 -3.37 -20.16 5.53
N LEU A 565 -4.18 -20.66 4.62
CA LEU A 565 -5.36 -19.98 4.11
C LEU A 565 -6.38 -19.78 5.25
N ILE A 566 -7.24 -18.78 5.14
CA ILE A 566 -8.25 -18.50 6.18
C ILE A 566 -9.21 -19.68 6.40
N ARG A 567 -9.45 -20.46 5.34
CA ARG A 567 -10.29 -21.65 5.30
C ARG A 567 -9.76 -22.62 4.25
N GLU A 568 -10.29 -23.83 4.23
CA GLU A 568 -9.93 -24.80 3.18
C GLU A 568 -10.23 -24.22 1.78
N PRO A 569 -9.41 -24.56 0.76
CA PRO A 569 -9.63 -24.09 -0.60
C PRO A 569 -11.07 -24.36 -1.09
N GLY A 570 -11.80 -23.30 -1.45
CA GLY A 570 -13.06 -23.45 -2.17
C GLY A 570 -12.84 -24.00 -3.59
N GLU A 571 -13.92 -24.31 -4.31
CA GLU A 571 -13.87 -24.96 -5.63
C GLU A 571 -12.88 -24.32 -6.61
N ALA A 572 -12.93 -22.98 -6.76
CA ALA A 572 -12.07 -22.26 -7.70
C ALA A 572 -10.58 -22.36 -7.32
N LEU A 573 -10.24 -22.17 -6.04
CA LEU A 573 -8.85 -22.27 -5.56
C LEU A 573 -8.34 -23.69 -5.60
N HIS A 574 -9.15 -24.65 -5.16
CA HIS A 574 -8.80 -26.07 -5.20
C HIS A 574 -8.52 -26.52 -6.63
N ARG A 575 -9.38 -26.15 -7.60
CA ARG A 575 -9.14 -26.41 -9.02
C ARG A 575 -7.85 -25.75 -9.50
N ALA A 576 -7.63 -24.49 -9.15
CA ALA A 576 -6.41 -23.78 -9.54
C ALA A 576 -5.14 -24.40 -8.97
N GLN A 577 -5.19 -25.05 -7.81
CA GLN A 577 -4.06 -25.73 -7.18
C GLN A 577 -3.83 -27.15 -7.71
N THR A 578 -4.89 -27.87 -8.10
CA THR A 578 -4.79 -29.31 -8.39
C THR A 578 -4.92 -29.68 -9.86
N THR A 579 -5.44 -28.77 -10.69
CA THR A 579 -5.79 -29.06 -12.08
C THR A 579 -5.13 -28.07 -13.04
N LEU A 580 -4.68 -28.56 -14.20
CA LEU A 580 -4.14 -27.78 -15.31
C LEU A 580 -5.14 -27.81 -16.47
N ASP A 581 -5.38 -26.65 -17.10
CA ASP A 581 -6.13 -26.59 -18.36
C ASP A 581 -5.25 -27.08 -19.53
N SER A 582 -5.85 -27.34 -20.70
CA SER A 582 -5.12 -27.78 -21.90
C SER A 582 -4.01 -26.79 -22.29
N GLY A 583 -2.79 -27.30 -22.45
CA GLY A 583 -1.61 -26.48 -22.78
C GLY A 583 -0.89 -25.89 -21.55
N GLU A 584 -1.47 -26.03 -20.35
CA GLU A 584 -0.79 -25.63 -19.12
C GLU A 584 0.17 -26.72 -18.61
N SER A 585 1.18 -26.29 -17.86
CA SER A 585 2.07 -27.17 -17.10
C SER A 585 2.53 -26.50 -15.81
N TRP A 586 3.02 -27.26 -14.83
CA TRP A 586 3.59 -26.69 -13.60
C TRP A 586 5.06 -26.30 -13.80
N LEU A 587 5.39 -25.02 -13.59
CA LEU A 587 6.77 -24.62 -13.29
C LEU A 587 7.13 -25.01 -11.85
N LEU A 588 6.18 -24.77 -10.94
CA LEU A 588 6.20 -25.18 -9.55
C LEU A 588 4.81 -25.69 -9.17
N GLU A 589 4.70 -26.97 -8.79
CA GLU A 589 3.43 -27.57 -8.42
C GLU A 589 3.13 -27.32 -6.94
N PRO A 590 1.95 -26.76 -6.59
CA PRO A 590 1.57 -26.55 -5.20
C PRO A 590 1.24 -27.88 -4.51
N GLN A 591 1.57 -27.98 -3.23
CA GLN A 591 1.35 -29.18 -2.41
C GLN A 591 0.62 -28.80 -1.13
N GLN A 592 -0.41 -29.57 -0.76
CA GLN A 592 -1.03 -29.44 0.55
C GLN A 592 -0.06 -29.97 1.62
N VAL A 593 0.18 -29.19 2.66
CA VAL A 593 1.06 -29.58 3.76
C VAL A 593 0.33 -30.55 4.68
N ALA A 594 0.92 -31.73 4.89
CA ALA A 594 0.32 -32.78 5.71
C ALA A 594 -0.02 -32.28 7.13
N GLY A 595 -1.22 -32.62 7.61
CA GLY A 595 -1.70 -32.25 8.94
C GLY A 595 -2.37 -30.88 9.02
N ASN A 596 -2.35 -30.07 7.95
CA ASN A 596 -3.13 -28.82 7.90
C ASN A 596 -3.80 -28.64 6.53
N PRO A 597 -5.14 -28.82 6.42
CA PRO A 597 -5.83 -28.76 5.13
C PRO A 597 -5.86 -27.35 4.51
N GLN A 598 -5.61 -26.32 5.32
CA GLN A 598 -5.58 -24.92 4.92
C GLN A 598 -4.18 -24.47 4.47
N LEU A 599 -3.13 -25.27 4.69
CA LEU A 599 -1.76 -24.90 4.37
C LEU A 599 -1.29 -25.53 3.06
N TRP A 600 -0.92 -24.68 2.11
CA TRP A 600 -0.46 -25.09 0.78
C TRP A 600 0.85 -24.39 0.42
N THR A 601 1.77 -25.10 -0.23
CA THR A 601 2.93 -24.47 -0.84
C THR A 601 2.50 -23.63 -2.05
N PRO A 602 3.27 -22.58 -2.42
CA PRO A 602 3.01 -21.80 -3.63
C PRO A 602 3.04 -22.65 -4.91
N GLY A 603 2.26 -22.25 -5.92
CA GLY A 603 2.23 -22.85 -7.25
C GLY A 603 2.44 -21.84 -8.38
N ILE A 604 3.07 -22.28 -9.48
CA ILE A 604 3.26 -21.49 -10.71
C ILE A 604 2.84 -22.31 -11.94
N LYS A 605 1.81 -21.85 -12.63
CA LYS A 605 1.34 -22.38 -13.92
C LYS A 605 2.08 -21.73 -15.08
N LEU A 606 2.50 -22.52 -16.06
CA LEU A 606 2.94 -22.08 -17.38
C LEU A 606 1.81 -22.27 -18.39
N GLY A 607 1.79 -21.44 -19.43
CA GLY A 607 0.92 -21.64 -20.60
C GLY A 607 -0.52 -21.18 -20.40
N VAL A 608 -0.80 -20.34 -19.40
CA VAL A 608 -2.15 -19.80 -19.18
C VAL A 608 -2.57 -18.99 -20.41
N GLN A 609 -3.69 -19.37 -21.02
CA GLN A 609 -4.17 -18.75 -22.27
C GLN A 609 -5.20 -17.64 -22.01
N PRO A 610 -5.23 -16.60 -22.85
CA PRO A 610 -6.32 -15.63 -22.85
C PRO A 610 -7.68 -16.34 -22.96
N GLY A 611 -8.57 -16.02 -22.03
CA GLY A 611 -9.91 -16.59 -21.96
C GLY A 611 -10.03 -17.94 -21.22
N SER A 612 -8.92 -18.54 -20.76
CA SER A 612 -8.97 -19.77 -19.95
C SER A 612 -9.65 -19.54 -18.60
N PHE A 613 -9.93 -20.64 -17.87
CA PHE A 613 -10.49 -20.56 -16.53
C PHE A 613 -9.59 -19.71 -15.62
N TYR A 614 -8.28 -20.00 -15.61
CA TYR A 614 -7.36 -19.29 -14.72
C TYR A 614 -7.18 -17.81 -15.12
N HIS A 615 -7.33 -17.44 -16.40
CA HIS A 615 -7.33 -16.04 -16.82
C HIS A 615 -8.58 -15.28 -16.32
N ARG A 616 -9.76 -15.92 -16.33
CA ARG A 616 -11.04 -15.26 -16.06
C ARG A 616 -11.51 -15.33 -14.60
N THR A 617 -10.99 -16.27 -13.83
CA THR A 617 -11.46 -16.56 -12.46
C THR A 617 -10.45 -16.14 -11.42
N GLU A 618 -10.89 -15.34 -10.46
CA GLU A 618 -10.12 -15.03 -9.27
C GLU A 618 -10.16 -16.21 -8.28
N CYS A 619 -8.98 -16.69 -7.89
CA CYS A 619 -8.84 -17.88 -7.06
C CYS A 619 -8.44 -17.58 -5.61
N PHE A 620 -7.96 -16.36 -5.32
CA PHE A 620 -7.70 -15.87 -3.97
C PHE A 620 -6.80 -16.79 -3.09
N GLY A 621 -5.65 -17.20 -3.65
CA GLY A 621 -4.69 -18.05 -2.96
C GLY A 621 -3.33 -18.07 -3.68
N PRO A 622 -2.36 -18.89 -3.21
CA PRO A 622 -0.95 -18.76 -3.57
C PRO A 622 -0.64 -19.47 -4.91
N VAL A 623 -1.30 -19.03 -5.98
CA VAL A 623 -1.09 -19.54 -7.34
C VAL A 623 -0.77 -18.36 -8.27
N LEU A 624 0.28 -18.51 -9.08
CA LEU A 624 0.67 -17.56 -10.12
C LEU A 624 0.51 -18.21 -11.50
N GLY A 625 -0.12 -17.52 -12.45
CA GLY A 625 -0.21 -17.95 -13.84
C GLY A 625 0.68 -17.12 -14.75
N LEU A 626 1.53 -17.77 -15.55
CA LEU A 626 2.34 -17.10 -16.56
C LEU A 626 1.64 -17.16 -17.92
N MET A 627 1.44 -15.99 -18.52
CA MET A 627 0.91 -15.79 -19.86
C MET A 627 2.01 -15.24 -20.76
N ARG A 628 2.04 -15.69 -22.00
CA ARG A 628 2.95 -15.20 -23.03
C ARG A 628 2.24 -14.15 -23.87
N ALA A 629 2.85 -12.97 -24.02
CA ALA A 629 2.45 -11.94 -24.96
C ALA A 629 3.51 -11.79 -26.06
N ASP A 630 3.11 -11.34 -27.25
CA ASP A 630 4.06 -11.15 -28.35
C ASP A 630 4.82 -9.83 -28.24
N ASP A 631 4.17 -8.81 -27.67
CA ASP A 631 4.73 -7.48 -27.40
C ASP A 631 3.90 -6.78 -26.31
N LEU A 632 4.32 -5.57 -25.91
CA LEU A 632 3.63 -4.74 -24.93
C LEU A 632 2.17 -4.43 -25.29
N GLU A 633 1.82 -4.25 -26.57
CA GLU A 633 0.44 -3.95 -26.98
C GLU A 633 -0.47 -5.15 -26.76
N HIS A 634 0.00 -6.34 -27.15
CA HIS A 634 -0.68 -7.59 -26.86
C HIS A 634 -0.79 -7.79 -25.35
N ALA A 635 0.27 -7.51 -24.58
CA ALA A 635 0.25 -7.63 -23.13
C ALA A 635 -0.81 -6.72 -22.48
N ILE A 636 -0.88 -5.44 -22.88
CA ILE A 636 -1.91 -4.50 -22.40
C ILE A 636 -3.32 -4.99 -22.79
N ALA A 637 -3.50 -5.51 -24.00
CA ALA A 637 -4.78 -6.04 -24.44
C ALA A 637 -5.24 -7.24 -23.59
N ILE A 638 -4.33 -8.17 -23.28
CA ILE A 638 -4.62 -9.31 -22.38
C ILE A 638 -5.08 -8.80 -21.02
N VAL A 639 -4.35 -7.86 -20.42
CA VAL A 639 -4.68 -7.34 -19.08
C VAL A 639 -6.03 -6.61 -19.09
N ASN A 640 -6.28 -5.75 -20.09
CA ASN A 640 -7.52 -4.99 -20.19
C ASN A 640 -8.76 -5.84 -20.52
N ASP A 641 -8.59 -7.02 -21.12
CA ASP A 641 -9.68 -7.99 -21.33
C ASP A 641 -10.21 -8.59 -20.01
N SER A 642 -9.53 -8.38 -18.89
CA SER A 642 -10.07 -8.72 -17.57
C SER A 642 -11.39 -7.99 -17.30
N ARG A 643 -12.35 -8.70 -16.67
CA ARG A 643 -13.60 -8.11 -16.19
C ARG A 643 -13.39 -7.19 -14.99
N PHE A 644 -12.21 -7.26 -14.37
CA PHE A 644 -11.79 -6.49 -13.21
C PHE A 644 -10.78 -5.42 -13.63
N GLY A 645 -10.63 -4.39 -12.78
CA GLY A 645 -9.72 -3.28 -13.04
C GLY A 645 -9.16 -2.70 -11.75
N LEU A 646 -8.67 -3.55 -10.84
CA LEU A 646 -8.21 -3.13 -9.52
C LEU A 646 -6.73 -2.70 -9.53
N THR A 647 -5.79 -3.65 -9.60
CA THR A 647 -4.35 -3.34 -9.70
C THR A 647 -3.72 -3.89 -10.97
N SER A 648 -2.67 -3.22 -11.47
CA SER A 648 -1.75 -3.80 -12.46
C SER A 648 -0.35 -3.22 -12.29
N GLY A 649 0.66 -4.04 -12.59
CA GLY A 649 2.06 -3.65 -12.60
C GLY A 649 2.66 -3.61 -14.01
N LEU A 650 3.65 -2.75 -14.22
CA LEU A 650 4.59 -2.82 -15.35
C LEU A 650 6.02 -2.86 -14.80
N GLN A 651 6.82 -3.79 -15.31
CA GLN A 651 8.27 -3.82 -15.15
C GLN A 651 8.88 -3.49 -16.52
N SER A 652 9.50 -2.33 -16.63
CA SER A 652 10.22 -1.84 -17.82
C SER A 652 11.10 -0.65 -17.44
N LEU A 653 12.31 -0.59 -17.98
CA LEU A 653 13.20 0.57 -17.83
C LEU A 653 13.11 1.56 -19.02
N ASP A 654 12.19 1.31 -19.97
CA ASP A 654 12.02 2.17 -21.16
C ASP A 654 10.88 3.19 -20.97
N ASP A 655 11.22 4.47 -21.04
CA ASP A 655 10.26 5.57 -20.84
C ASP A 655 9.10 5.55 -21.86
N ARG A 656 9.32 5.02 -23.07
CA ARG A 656 8.29 4.96 -24.12
C ARG A 656 7.27 3.87 -23.80
N GLU A 657 7.74 2.71 -23.34
CA GLU A 657 6.88 1.64 -22.83
C GLU A 657 6.07 2.10 -21.63
N ILE A 658 6.71 2.77 -20.66
CA ILE A 658 6.04 3.33 -19.47
C ILE A 658 4.96 4.32 -19.87
N ALA A 659 5.28 5.30 -20.74
CA ALA A 659 4.32 6.29 -21.20
C ALA A 659 3.12 5.63 -21.92
N ARG A 660 3.39 4.64 -22.77
CA ARG A 660 2.37 3.91 -23.52
C ARG A 660 1.44 3.13 -22.61
N TRP A 661 2.00 2.39 -21.65
CA TRP A 661 1.25 1.62 -20.68
C TRP A 661 0.42 2.52 -19.76
N ARG A 662 1.00 3.60 -19.23
CA ARG A 662 0.30 4.58 -18.38
C ARG A 662 -0.95 5.16 -19.04
N GLU A 663 -0.94 5.34 -20.36
CA GLU A 663 -2.08 5.91 -21.07
C GLU A 663 -3.18 4.88 -21.34
N LYS A 664 -2.82 3.62 -21.57
CA LYS A 664 -3.75 2.58 -22.04
C LYS A 664 -4.27 1.62 -20.99
N ILE A 665 -3.58 1.47 -19.86
CA ILE A 665 -3.97 0.48 -18.84
C ILE A 665 -5.28 0.87 -18.14
N GLU A 666 -6.21 -0.08 -18.01
CA GLU A 666 -7.54 0.14 -17.44
C GLU A 666 -7.68 -0.41 -16.01
N VAL A 667 -6.90 0.16 -15.09
CA VAL A 667 -6.96 -0.19 -13.66
C VAL A 667 -7.06 1.05 -12.79
N GLY A 668 -7.63 0.90 -11.59
CA GLY A 668 -7.68 1.95 -10.59
C GLY A 668 -6.31 2.25 -9.96
N ASN A 669 -5.49 1.23 -9.70
CA ASN A 669 -4.16 1.38 -9.09
C ASN A 669 -3.08 0.77 -9.99
N ALA A 670 -2.24 1.62 -10.57
CA ALA A 670 -1.18 1.26 -11.50
C ALA A 670 0.19 1.41 -10.82
N TYR A 671 1.08 0.43 -11.01
CA TYR A 671 2.40 0.38 -10.38
C TYR A 671 3.50 0.16 -11.42
N ILE A 672 4.59 0.90 -11.36
CA ILE A 672 5.72 0.82 -12.31
C ILE A 672 7.01 0.54 -11.54
N ASN A 673 7.72 -0.53 -11.94
CA ASN A 673 9.00 -0.96 -11.39
C ASN A 673 8.98 -1.18 -9.86
N ARG A 674 7.91 -1.83 -9.39
CA ARG A 674 7.64 -2.17 -7.98
C ARG A 674 6.54 -3.23 -7.88
N GLY A 675 6.31 -3.75 -6.67
CA GLY A 675 5.17 -4.61 -6.35
C GLY A 675 3.80 -3.89 -6.47
N THR A 676 2.73 -4.67 -6.67
CA THR A 676 1.36 -4.19 -6.91
C THR A 676 0.45 -4.24 -5.68
N THR A 677 1.00 -4.50 -4.50
CA THR A 677 0.27 -4.64 -3.23
C THR A 677 0.83 -3.70 -2.17
N GLY A 678 0.14 -3.55 -1.04
CA GLY A 678 0.57 -2.66 0.05
C GLY A 678 0.37 -1.20 -0.29
N ALA A 679 -0.82 -0.86 -0.80
CA ALA A 679 -1.21 0.52 -1.01
C ALA A 679 -1.23 1.26 0.33
N ILE A 680 -0.64 2.46 0.37
CA ILE A 680 -0.53 3.30 1.55
C ILE A 680 -1.50 4.46 1.42
N VAL A 681 -2.29 4.75 2.47
CA VAL A 681 -3.25 5.86 2.52
C VAL A 681 -2.61 7.17 2.07
N GLN A 682 -3.36 7.99 1.32
CA GLN A 682 -2.91 9.22 0.63
C GLN A 682 -1.88 9.01 -0.49
N ARG A 683 -0.88 8.13 -0.31
CA ARG A 683 0.12 7.85 -1.35
C ARG A 683 -0.53 7.13 -2.53
N GLN A 684 -1.19 6.01 -2.25
CA GLN A 684 -1.91 5.23 -3.23
C GLN A 684 -3.35 4.97 -2.78
N PRO A 685 -4.24 5.99 -2.77
CA PRO A 685 -5.67 5.78 -2.57
C PRO A 685 -6.15 4.55 -3.34
N PHE A 686 -6.85 3.66 -2.66
CA PHE A 686 -7.09 2.31 -3.15
C PHE A 686 -8.52 2.12 -3.61
N GLY A 687 -8.69 1.57 -4.80
CA GLY A 687 -10.00 1.19 -5.34
C GLY A 687 -9.95 0.92 -6.84
N GLY A 688 -10.88 0.12 -7.34
CA GLY A 688 -10.84 -0.40 -8.72
C GLY A 688 -11.76 0.28 -9.72
N TRP A 689 -11.71 -0.20 -10.96
CA TRP A 689 -12.68 0.05 -12.03
C TRP A 689 -13.40 -1.25 -12.40
N LYS A 690 -14.37 -1.17 -13.32
CA LYS A 690 -15.12 -2.33 -13.84
C LYS A 690 -15.78 -3.11 -12.68
N ARG A 691 -15.70 -4.44 -12.67
CA ARG A 691 -16.28 -5.29 -11.62
C ARG A 691 -15.58 -5.22 -10.28
N SER A 692 -14.52 -4.42 -10.13
CA SER A 692 -13.84 -4.24 -8.84
C SER A 692 -14.49 -3.18 -7.96
N VAL A 693 -15.56 -2.52 -8.42
CA VAL A 693 -16.25 -1.50 -7.62
C VAL A 693 -17.75 -1.43 -7.89
N PHE A 694 -18.53 -1.12 -6.87
CA PHE A 694 -19.92 -0.64 -6.96
C PHE A 694 -20.08 0.69 -6.22
N GLY A 695 -20.94 1.55 -6.76
CA GLY A 695 -21.24 2.85 -6.17
C GLY A 695 -20.37 3.97 -6.75
N SER A 696 -19.91 4.87 -5.87
CA SER A 696 -19.25 6.14 -6.25
C SER A 696 -17.92 5.97 -6.98
N GLY A 697 -17.18 4.88 -6.70
CA GLY A 697 -15.82 4.68 -7.21
C GLY A 697 -14.78 5.61 -6.60
N ALA A 698 -15.11 6.31 -5.50
CA ALA A 698 -14.14 7.08 -4.74
C ALA A 698 -13.22 6.10 -3.98
N LYS A 699 -11.90 6.34 -4.05
CA LYS A 699 -10.92 5.43 -3.47
C LYS A 699 -10.81 5.58 -1.96
N ALA A 700 -10.77 4.46 -1.25
CA ALA A 700 -10.44 4.45 0.18
C ALA A 700 -9.07 5.07 0.40
N GLY A 701 -8.95 5.91 1.43
CA GLY A 701 -7.71 6.63 1.77
C GLY A 701 -7.40 7.76 0.78
N GLY A 702 -8.35 8.11 -0.08
CA GLY A 702 -8.31 9.24 -0.99
C GLY A 702 -9.20 10.40 -0.56
N PRO A 703 -9.08 11.56 -1.24
CA PRO A 703 -9.71 12.81 -0.81
C PRO A 703 -11.24 12.79 -0.95
N ASN A 704 -11.82 11.84 -1.68
CA ASN A 704 -13.24 11.84 -2.02
C ASN A 704 -14.08 10.81 -1.25
N TYR A 705 -13.46 9.92 -0.47
CA TYR A 705 -14.15 8.80 0.16
C TYR A 705 -15.20 9.28 1.17
N VAL A 706 -14.78 10.10 2.15
CA VAL A 706 -15.69 10.64 3.19
C VAL A 706 -16.79 11.51 2.58
N LEU A 707 -16.48 12.24 1.49
CA LEU A 707 -17.46 13.08 0.78
C LEU A 707 -18.63 12.26 0.18
N SER A 708 -18.46 10.96 -0.02
CA SER A 708 -19.46 10.07 -0.61
C SER A 708 -20.39 9.41 0.40
N LEU A 709 -20.22 9.69 1.70
CA LEU A 709 -21.00 9.12 2.81
C LEU A 709 -22.08 10.09 3.32
N GLY A 710 -22.70 10.80 2.39
CA GLY A 710 -23.79 11.73 2.62
C GLY A 710 -24.18 12.46 1.34
N THR A 711 -25.16 13.35 1.45
CA THR A 711 -25.67 14.14 0.33
C THR A 711 -25.18 15.57 0.43
N TRP A 712 -24.80 16.15 -0.71
CA TRP A 712 -24.45 17.56 -0.84
C TRP A 712 -25.53 18.33 -1.57
N ARG A 713 -25.75 19.58 -1.17
CA ARG A 713 -26.63 20.53 -1.84
C ARG A 713 -26.02 21.91 -1.80
N ASP A 714 -26.18 22.68 -2.87
CA ASP A 714 -25.82 24.09 -2.86
C ASP A 714 -26.58 24.83 -1.75
N THR A 715 -25.96 25.84 -1.15
CA THR A 715 -26.68 26.79 -0.29
C THR A 715 -27.69 27.59 -1.12
N ASP A 716 -28.83 27.91 -0.50
CA ASP A 716 -29.89 28.69 -1.14
C ASP A 716 -29.35 29.97 -1.80
N SER A 717 -29.81 30.24 -3.01
CA SER A 717 -29.42 31.41 -3.79
C SER A 717 -30.66 32.12 -4.32
N SER A 718 -30.67 33.44 -4.18
CA SER A 718 -31.71 34.31 -4.76
C SER A 718 -31.44 34.68 -6.23
N GLU A 719 -30.34 34.19 -6.80
CA GLU A 719 -29.95 34.47 -8.19
C GLU A 719 -30.87 33.77 -9.19
N ASP A 720 -31.05 34.34 -10.37
CA ASP A 720 -31.80 33.68 -11.44
C ASP A 720 -31.02 32.49 -12.03
N TRP A 721 -31.73 31.53 -12.64
CA TRP A 721 -31.12 30.28 -13.11
C TRP A 721 -30.04 30.48 -14.19
N LYS A 722 -30.07 31.56 -14.99
CA LYS A 722 -29.03 31.81 -16.01
C LYS A 722 -27.74 32.26 -15.36
N THR A 723 -27.84 33.13 -14.37
CA THR A 723 -26.69 33.55 -13.55
C THR A 723 -26.08 32.35 -12.84
N GLN A 724 -26.91 31.49 -12.23
CA GLN A 724 -26.46 30.26 -11.59
C GLN A 724 -25.77 29.30 -12.58
N LEU A 725 -26.28 29.17 -13.81
CA LEU A 725 -25.68 28.36 -14.86
C LEU A 725 -24.32 28.92 -15.31
N ALA A 726 -24.19 30.24 -15.46
CA ALA A 726 -22.91 30.87 -15.80
C ALA A 726 -21.85 30.70 -14.70
N HIS A 727 -22.27 30.76 -13.43
CA HIS A 727 -21.42 30.44 -12.28
C HIS A 727 -20.96 28.97 -12.31
N SER A 728 -21.87 28.05 -12.64
CA SER A 728 -21.55 26.61 -12.80
C SER A 728 -20.48 26.41 -13.86
N GLU A 729 -20.65 26.99 -15.05
CA GLU A 729 -19.69 26.87 -16.14
C GLU A 729 -18.29 27.36 -15.74
N THR A 730 -18.23 28.55 -15.12
CA THR A 730 -16.97 29.14 -14.66
C THR A 730 -16.30 28.24 -13.60
N SER A 731 -17.09 27.75 -12.64
CA SER A 731 -16.66 26.84 -11.58
C SER A 731 -16.12 25.52 -12.14
N TYR A 732 -16.84 24.89 -13.07
CA TYR A 732 -16.45 23.63 -13.70
C TYR A 732 -15.17 23.77 -14.53
N ARG A 733 -15.09 24.78 -15.41
CA ARG A 733 -13.88 25.03 -16.23
C ARG A 733 -12.65 25.30 -15.37
N ARG A 734 -12.79 26.10 -14.31
CA ARG A 734 -11.69 26.40 -13.39
C ARG A 734 -11.18 25.13 -12.69
N ALA A 735 -12.07 24.35 -12.07
CA ALA A 735 -11.63 23.13 -11.37
C ALA A 735 -11.07 22.07 -12.32
N TRP A 736 -11.55 22.00 -13.56
CA TRP A 736 -10.89 21.17 -14.57
C TRP A 736 -9.44 21.61 -14.79
N ALA A 737 -9.22 22.89 -15.10
CA ALA A 737 -7.89 23.43 -15.40
C ALA A 737 -6.91 23.41 -14.21
N GLU A 738 -7.42 23.54 -12.99
CA GLU A 738 -6.62 23.69 -11.78
C GLU A 738 -6.46 22.39 -10.98
N TYR A 739 -7.41 21.46 -11.07
CA TYR A 739 -7.43 20.25 -10.24
C TYR A 739 -7.62 18.96 -11.04
N PHE A 740 -8.76 18.76 -11.72
CA PHE A 740 -9.10 17.45 -12.28
C PHE A 740 -8.24 17.04 -13.50
N SER A 741 -7.71 18.00 -14.26
CA SER A 741 -6.78 17.72 -15.38
C SER A 741 -5.32 17.52 -14.95
N ARG A 742 -5.00 17.68 -13.66
CA ARG A 742 -3.63 17.60 -13.13
C ARG A 742 -3.40 16.30 -12.36
N GLU A 743 -2.17 15.81 -12.38
CA GLU A 743 -1.70 14.75 -11.49
C GLU A 743 -1.26 15.38 -10.15
N HIS A 744 -1.63 14.77 -9.03
CA HIS A 744 -1.35 15.23 -7.67
C HIS A 744 -0.47 14.22 -6.95
N ASP A 745 0.63 14.67 -6.37
CA ASP A 745 1.48 13.84 -5.49
C ASP A 745 1.69 14.60 -4.16
N PRO A 746 0.73 14.52 -3.23
CA PRO A 746 0.85 15.21 -1.95
C PRO A 746 1.94 14.60 -1.05
N SER A 747 2.39 13.38 -1.35
CA SER A 747 3.29 12.61 -0.49
C SER A 747 4.77 12.96 -0.70
N GLN A 748 5.18 13.27 -1.93
CA GLN A 748 6.55 13.67 -2.29
C GLN A 748 7.65 12.75 -1.72
N VAL A 749 7.41 11.42 -1.75
CA VAL A 749 8.32 10.42 -1.19
C VAL A 749 9.62 10.34 -2.03
N LEU A 750 10.78 10.38 -1.37
CA LEU A 750 12.05 10.29 -2.09
C LEU A 750 12.16 8.94 -2.85
N GLY A 751 12.45 9.02 -4.15
CA GLY A 751 12.61 7.83 -5.00
C GLY A 751 11.31 7.17 -5.46
N GLU A 752 10.15 7.77 -5.17
CA GLU A 752 8.83 7.25 -5.55
C GLU A 752 7.93 8.41 -5.97
N SER A 753 7.25 8.30 -7.11
CA SER A 753 6.14 9.21 -7.43
C SER A 753 4.81 8.53 -7.19
N ASN A 754 3.86 9.26 -6.63
CA ASN A 754 2.52 8.82 -6.30
C ASN A 754 1.49 9.73 -6.94
N SER A 755 1.25 9.52 -8.23
CA SER A 755 0.39 10.40 -9.03
C SER A 755 -1.08 10.00 -8.89
N PHE A 756 -1.84 10.72 -8.07
CA PHE A 756 -3.30 10.66 -8.05
C PHE A 756 -3.88 11.55 -9.15
N ARG A 757 -4.73 10.97 -10.01
CA ARG A 757 -5.29 11.65 -11.20
C ARG A 757 -6.70 11.19 -11.49
N TYR A 758 -7.37 11.89 -12.42
CA TYR A 758 -8.72 11.59 -12.84
C TYR A 758 -8.76 11.24 -14.33
N ARG A 759 -9.55 10.23 -14.69
CA ARG A 759 -9.75 9.79 -16.08
C ARG A 759 -11.23 9.89 -16.45
N PRO A 760 -11.59 10.51 -17.58
CA PRO A 760 -12.99 10.59 -17.99
C PRO A 760 -13.60 9.20 -18.22
N ILE A 761 -14.88 9.06 -17.91
CA ILE A 761 -15.70 7.94 -18.40
C ILE A 761 -16.03 8.16 -19.88
N ARG A 762 -16.33 7.10 -20.62
CA ARG A 762 -16.64 7.19 -22.06
C ARG A 762 -18.03 7.76 -22.32
N SER A 763 -19.04 7.27 -21.59
CA SER A 763 -20.45 7.55 -21.86
C SER A 763 -21.27 7.63 -20.58
N MET A 764 -22.26 8.51 -20.56
CA MET A 764 -23.24 8.67 -19.49
C MET A 764 -24.65 8.86 -20.06
N ALA A 765 -25.62 8.15 -19.50
CA ALA A 765 -27.04 8.45 -19.70
C ALA A 765 -27.54 9.38 -18.59
N VAL A 766 -28.37 10.37 -18.94
CA VAL A 766 -29.07 11.22 -17.96
C VAL A 766 -30.57 11.12 -18.14
N CYS A 767 -31.27 10.83 -17.05
CA CYS A 767 -32.73 10.81 -16.97
C CYS A 767 -33.20 12.01 -16.13
N PRO A 768 -33.79 13.06 -16.74
CA PRO A 768 -34.34 14.17 -16.00
C PRO A 768 -35.62 13.77 -15.25
N ALA A 769 -35.96 14.50 -14.20
CA ALA A 769 -37.28 14.36 -13.59
C ALA A 769 -38.37 14.83 -14.58
N PRO A 770 -39.52 14.12 -14.72
CA PRO A 770 -40.53 14.42 -15.74
C PRO A 770 -41.03 15.87 -15.75
N ASP A 771 -41.15 16.47 -14.57
CA ASP A 771 -41.59 17.84 -14.29
C ASP A 771 -40.48 18.70 -13.67
N GLY A 772 -39.23 18.23 -13.72
CA GLY A 772 -38.09 18.89 -13.08
C GLY A 772 -37.66 20.20 -13.76
N PRO A 773 -36.90 21.05 -13.04
CA PRO A 773 -36.33 22.26 -13.60
C PRO A 773 -35.25 21.94 -14.66
N LEU A 774 -35.09 22.83 -15.64
CA LEU A 774 -34.09 22.68 -16.70
C LEU A 774 -32.64 22.87 -16.22
N LEU A 775 -32.43 23.67 -15.16
CA LEU A 775 -31.09 24.07 -14.70
C LEU A 775 -30.15 22.87 -14.38
N PRO A 776 -30.55 21.88 -13.56
CA PRO A 776 -29.72 20.69 -13.29
C PRO A 776 -29.28 19.94 -14.56
N LEU A 777 -30.15 19.85 -15.56
CA LEU A 777 -29.84 19.17 -16.81
C LEU A 777 -28.79 19.94 -17.64
N LEU A 778 -28.91 21.28 -17.68
CA LEU A 778 -27.92 22.13 -18.35
C LEU A 778 -26.56 22.10 -17.63
N GLN A 779 -26.56 22.03 -16.29
CA GLN A 779 -25.34 21.86 -15.50
C GLN A 779 -24.66 20.52 -15.78
N ILE A 780 -25.42 19.43 -15.86
CA ILE A 780 -24.90 18.10 -16.24
C ILE A 780 -24.28 18.16 -17.65
N GLN A 781 -24.94 18.81 -18.59
CA GLN A 781 -24.41 18.99 -19.94
C GLN A 781 -23.10 19.77 -19.95
N GLN A 782 -23.00 20.86 -19.16
CA GLN A 782 -21.77 21.63 -19.02
C GLN A 782 -20.65 20.82 -18.38
N ALA A 783 -20.95 20.07 -17.31
CA ALA A 783 -19.99 19.21 -16.63
C ALA A 783 -19.46 18.11 -17.56
N ALA A 784 -20.34 17.43 -18.28
CA ALA A 784 -19.98 16.41 -19.28
C ALA A 784 -19.09 17.00 -20.38
N ALA A 785 -19.44 18.18 -20.92
CA ALA A 785 -18.66 18.86 -21.94
C ALA A 785 -17.26 19.28 -21.42
N VAL A 786 -17.16 19.79 -20.20
CA VAL A 786 -15.88 20.15 -19.56
C VAL A 786 -14.98 18.92 -19.37
N CYS A 787 -15.55 17.78 -18.99
CA CYS A 787 -14.81 16.54 -18.80
C CYS A 787 -14.58 15.73 -20.08
N GLY A 788 -15.17 16.12 -21.22
CA GLY A 788 -15.08 15.37 -22.48
C GLY A 788 -15.85 14.05 -22.48
N VAL A 789 -16.95 13.97 -21.71
CA VAL A 789 -17.80 12.77 -21.60
C VAL A 789 -18.94 12.82 -22.61
N SER A 790 -19.20 11.71 -23.30
CA SER A 790 -20.37 11.60 -24.18
C SER A 790 -21.66 11.45 -23.35
N LEU A 791 -22.57 12.42 -23.47
CA LEU A 791 -23.81 12.47 -22.70
C LEU A 791 -25.01 12.16 -23.60
N THR A 792 -25.87 11.24 -23.17
CA THR A 792 -27.18 11.00 -23.79
C THR A 792 -28.30 11.36 -22.83
N ILE A 793 -29.15 12.30 -23.22
CA ILE A 793 -30.36 12.67 -22.46
C ILE A 793 -31.47 11.70 -22.87
N VAL A 794 -31.95 10.89 -21.94
CA VAL A 794 -33.03 9.91 -22.16
C VAL A 794 -34.25 10.36 -21.39
N VAL A 795 -35.39 10.47 -22.08
CA VAL A 795 -36.61 11.06 -21.52
C VAL A 795 -37.78 10.13 -21.77
N ALA A 796 -38.60 9.91 -20.74
CA ALA A 796 -39.81 9.11 -20.86
C ALA A 796 -40.77 9.69 -21.92
N PRO A 797 -41.55 8.84 -22.61
CA PRO A 797 -42.65 9.29 -23.46
C PRO A 797 -43.59 10.21 -22.67
N ASP A 798 -44.09 11.25 -23.32
CA ASP A 798 -45.04 12.23 -22.76
C ASP A 798 -44.56 13.03 -21.54
N ALA A 799 -43.27 12.97 -21.19
CA ALA A 799 -42.73 13.77 -20.08
C ALA A 799 -42.87 15.28 -20.36
N PRO A 800 -43.44 16.08 -19.43
CA PRO A 800 -43.62 17.52 -19.61
C PRO A 800 -42.33 18.28 -19.99
N ILE A 801 -41.18 17.82 -19.52
CA ILE A 801 -39.88 18.42 -19.84
C ILE A 801 -39.55 18.41 -21.35
N LEU A 802 -40.14 17.51 -22.16
CA LEU A 802 -39.91 17.44 -23.61
C LEU A 802 -40.14 18.78 -24.32
N GLY A 803 -41.14 19.56 -23.88
CA GLY A 803 -41.38 20.90 -24.42
C GLY A 803 -40.21 21.84 -24.18
N GLN A 804 -39.64 21.81 -22.97
CA GLN A 804 -38.48 22.63 -22.60
C GLN A 804 -37.23 22.21 -23.39
N LEU A 805 -36.98 20.90 -23.54
CA LEU A 805 -35.83 20.40 -24.31
C LEU A 805 -35.86 20.83 -25.77
N LYS A 806 -37.05 20.75 -26.40
CA LYS A 806 -37.27 21.22 -27.78
C LYS A 806 -37.02 22.72 -27.91
N MET A 807 -37.52 23.54 -26.97
CA MET A 807 -37.29 24.99 -26.98
C MET A 807 -35.81 25.37 -26.85
N HIS A 808 -35.02 24.58 -26.13
CA HIS A 808 -33.59 24.80 -25.91
C HIS A 808 -32.68 24.02 -26.88
N THR A 809 -33.25 23.35 -27.90
CA THR A 809 -32.50 22.59 -28.93
C THR A 809 -31.50 21.57 -28.36
N LEU A 810 -31.84 20.97 -27.23
CA LEU A 810 -31.02 19.90 -26.63
C LEU A 810 -31.27 18.58 -27.35
N PRO A 811 -30.25 17.80 -27.74
CA PRO A 811 -30.44 16.46 -28.28
C PRO A 811 -30.89 15.51 -27.17
N PHE A 812 -31.95 14.72 -27.42
CA PHE A 812 -32.48 13.73 -26.50
C PHE A 812 -33.04 12.51 -27.24
N LEU A 813 -33.13 11.38 -26.54
CA LEU A 813 -33.84 10.17 -26.94
C LEU A 813 -35.16 10.09 -26.17
N VAL A 814 -36.23 9.72 -26.85
CA VAL A 814 -37.53 9.43 -26.22
C VAL A 814 -37.66 7.93 -26.09
N GLU A 815 -37.53 7.43 -24.87
CA GLU A 815 -37.54 6.00 -24.56
C GLU A 815 -38.24 5.77 -23.22
N SER A 816 -39.04 4.71 -23.17
CA SER A 816 -39.58 4.17 -21.92
C SER A 816 -38.45 3.66 -21.01
N THR A 817 -38.76 3.47 -19.73
CA THR A 817 -37.79 2.90 -18.78
C THR A 817 -37.41 1.46 -19.16
N GLU A 818 -38.34 0.72 -19.75
CA GLU A 818 -38.15 -0.65 -20.24
C GLU A 818 -37.23 -0.71 -21.46
N GLU A 819 -37.32 0.27 -22.37
CA GLU A 819 -36.42 0.37 -23.53
C GLU A 819 -35.00 0.72 -23.07
N LEU A 820 -34.84 1.74 -22.22
CA LEU A 820 -33.54 2.11 -21.66
C LEU A 820 -32.88 0.92 -20.91
N ALA A 821 -33.65 0.18 -20.12
CA ALA A 821 -33.15 -0.96 -19.38
C ALA A 821 -32.55 -2.07 -20.27
N GLN A 822 -32.96 -2.18 -21.54
CA GLN A 822 -32.45 -3.19 -22.47
C GLN A 822 -31.04 -2.89 -22.97
N HIS A 823 -30.67 -1.61 -23.05
CA HIS A 823 -29.36 -1.17 -23.57
C HIS A 823 -28.55 -0.33 -22.58
N ILE A 824 -28.98 -0.24 -21.32
CA ILE A 824 -28.29 0.55 -20.29
C ILE A 824 -26.79 0.23 -20.16
N GLY A 825 -26.38 -1.00 -20.49
CA GLY A 825 -24.98 -1.43 -20.51
C GLY A 825 -24.09 -0.76 -21.55
N ASP A 826 -24.65 0.03 -22.48
CA ASP A 826 -23.90 0.86 -23.43
C ASP A 826 -23.30 2.11 -22.75
N TYR A 827 -23.71 2.40 -21.52
CA TYR A 827 -23.25 3.52 -20.70
C TYR A 827 -22.35 3.06 -19.56
N GLU A 828 -21.36 3.87 -19.17
CA GLU A 828 -20.57 3.60 -17.95
C GLU A 828 -21.31 4.05 -16.68
N ARG A 829 -22.13 5.11 -16.78
CA ARG A 829 -22.89 5.66 -15.64
C ARG A 829 -24.28 6.14 -16.06
N LEU A 830 -25.22 6.07 -15.12
CA LEU A 830 -26.57 6.62 -15.23
C LEU A 830 -26.74 7.73 -14.19
N ARG A 831 -27.03 8.96 -14.62
CA ARG A 831 -27.40 10.09 -13.75
C ARG A 831 -28.93 10.22 -13.76
N HIS A 832 -29.59 9.99 -12.63
CA HIS A 832 -31.05 10.01 -12.54
C HIS A 832 -31.52 11.11 -11.58
N LEU A 833 -32.24 12.12 -12.10
CA LEU A 833 -32.64 13.32 -11.33
C LEU A 833 -33.98 13.18 -10.58
N GLY A 834 -34.60 12.01 -10.65
CA GLY A 834 -35.75 11.62 -9.83
C GLY A 834 -35.52 10.28 -9.12
N ALA A 835 -36.59 9.64 -8.67
CA ALA A 835 -36.51 8.26 -8.17
C ALA A 835 -36.53 7.27 -9.36
N PRO A 836 -35.45 6.51 -9.62
CA PRO A 836 -35.46 5.48 -10.66
C PRO A 836 -36.37 4.32 -10.26
N SER A 837 -36.97 3.65 -11.24
CA SER A 837 -37.74 2.43 -10.98
C SER A 837 -36.82 1.29 -10.50
N ALA A 838 -37.37 0.36 -9.73
CA ALA A 838 -36.62 -0.81 -9.27
C ALA A 838 -36.13 -1.68 -10.43
N ASP A 839 -36.86 -1.73 -11.55
CA ASP A 839 -36.46 -2.49 -12.74
C ASP A 839 -35.27 -1.85 -13.45
N LEU A 840 -35.24 -0.51 -13.56
CA LEU A 840 -34.08 0.20 -14.10
C LEU A 840 -32.84 0.01 -13.23
N LEU A 841 -33.00 0.09 -11.90
CA LEU A 841 -31.91 -0.18 -10.96
C LEU A 841 -31.38 -1.60 -11.12
N ARG A 842 -32.26 -2.61 -11.16
CA ARG A 842 -31.85 -4.00 -11.40
C ARG A 842 -31.11 -4.19 -12.72
N ALA A 843 -31.60 -3.57 -13.80
CA ALA A 843 -30.94 -3.62 -15.10
C ALA A 843 -29.55 -2.97 -15.06
N ALA A 844 -29.43 -1.78 -14.46
CA ALA A 844 -28.17 -1.08 -14.29
C ALA A 844 -27.17 -1.90 -13.46
N HIS A 845 -27.60 -2.46 -12.33
CA HIS A 845 -26.73 -3.28 -11.46
C HIS A 845 -26.24 -4.55 -12.15
N LYS A 846 -27.11 -5.20 -12.94
CA LYS A 846 -26.75 -6.37 -13.76
C LYS A 846 -25.77 -6.02 -14.88
N ALA A 847 -25.91 -4.82 -15.46
CA ALA A 847 -25.04 -4.28 -16.50
C ALA A 847 -23.77 -3.60 -15.95
N HIS A 848 -23.61 -3.49 -14.61
CA HIS A 848 -22.50 -2.81 -13.93
C HIS A 848 -22.43 -1.30 -14.17
N VAL A 849 -23.58 -0.66 -14.32
CA VAL A 849 -23.69 0.78 -14.53
C VAL A 849 -23.90 1.45 -13.18
N SER A 850 -22.98 2.33 -12.77
CA SER A 850 -23.17 3.11 -11.54
C SER A 850 -24.33 4.09 -11.70
N VAL A 851 -25.33 3.97 -10.82
CA VAL A 851 -26.49 4.86 -10.78
C VAL A 851 -26.23 5.99 -9.79
N ILE A 852 -26.29 7.23 -10.26
CA ILE A 852 -26.02 8.43 -9.48
C ILE A 852 -27.33 9.19 -9.31
N ARG A 853 -27.74 9.37 -8.05
CA ARG A 853 -29.01 10.03 -7.66
C ARG A 853 -28.79 11.33 -6.88
N ASP A 854 -27.54 11.68 -6.62
CA ASP A 854 -27.18 12.87 -5.86
C ASP A 854 -27.70 14.14 -6.55
N PRO A 855 -28.10 15.17 -5.78
CA PRO A 855 -28.41 16.47 -6.33
C PRO A 855 -27.26 17.02 -7.18
N VAL A 856 -27.59 17.80 -8.21
CA VAL A 856 -26.60 18.53 -9.00
C VAL A 856 -26.13 19.74 -8.20
N THR A 857 -24.81 19.95 -8.15
CA THR A 857 -24.21 21.08 -7.41
C THR A 857 -23.49 22.04 -8.34
N ARG A 858 -23.57 23.36 -8.08
CA ARG A 858 -22.75 24.37 -8.75
C ARG A 858 -21.27 24.24 -8.40
N ASN A 859 -20.96 23.66 -7.24
CA ASN A 859 -19.59 23.44 -6.81
C ASN A 859 -18.95 22.31 -7.63
N SER A 860 -17.92 22.67 -8.38
CA SER A 860 -17.24 21.78 -9.32
C SER A 860 -16.46 20.66 -8.66
N ARG A 861 -15.96 20.89 -7.44
CA ARG A 861 -15.20 19.89 -6.67
C ARG A 861 -16.08 18.69 -6.28
N LEU A 862 -17.39 18.91 -6.19
CA LEU A 862 -18.39 17.88 -5.92
C LEU A 862 -18.93 17.27 -7.22
N GLU A 863 -19.43 18.09 -8.15
CA GLU A 863 -20.14 17.63 -9.35
C GLU A 863 -19.24 16.87 -10.33
N LEU A 864 -18.03 17.38 -10.63
CA LEU A 864 -17.20 16.79 -11.71
C LEU A 864 -16.73 15.36 -11.41
N ARG A 865 -16.76 14.92 -10.13
CA ARG A 865 -16.40 13.55 -9.72
C ARG A 865 -17.31 12.49 -10.37
N TYR A 866 -18.55 12.84 -10.67
CA TYR A 866 -19.51 11.93 -11.31
C TYR A 866 -19.20 11.63 -12.78
N TYR A 867 -18.28 12.37 -13.40
CA TYR A 867 -17.87 12.20 -14.80
C TYR A 867 -16.47 11.58 -14.93
N LEU A 868 -15.85 11.27 -13.79
CA LEU A 868 -14.45 10.88 -13.70
C LEU A 868 -14.28 9.58 -12.90
N ARG A 869 -13.23 8.85 -13.25
CA ARG A 869 -12.69 7.70 -12.52
C ARG A 869 -11.39 8.12 -11.87
N GLU A 870 -11.23 7.84 -10.60
CA GLU A 870 -9.97 8.08 -9.91
C GLU A 870 -8.94 7.03 -10.34
N GLN A 871 -7.69 7.45 -10.48
CA GLN A 871 -6.57 6.57 -10.78
C GLN A 871 -5.34 6.98 -9.98
N VAL A 872 -4.61 6.01 -9.46
CA VAL A 872 -3.27 6.24 -8.90
C VAL A 872 -2.26 5.57 -9.80
N VAL A 873 -1.19 6.27 -10.14
CA VAL A 873 -0.01 5.71 -10.78
C VAL A 873 1.20 5.92 -9.88
N THR A 874 1.76 4.83 -9.39
CA THR A 874 2.96 4.84 -8.54
C THR A 874 4.16 4.32 -9.30
N GLU A 875 5.25 5.08 -9.27
CA GLU A 875 6.45 4.83 -10.08
C GLU A 875 7.71 4.94 -9.23
N THR A 876 8.56 3.92 -9.30
CA THR A 876 9.91 3.97 -8.72
C THR A 876 10.78 4.92 -9.56
N LEU A 877 11.29 5.97 -8.92
CA LEU A 877 12.10 7.02 -9.55
C LEU A 877 13.60 6.88 -9.25
N HIS A 878 14.05 5.69 -8.86
CA HIS A 878 15.45 5.43 -8.60
C HIS A 878 15.91 4.15 -9.27
N ARG A 879 17.22 4.07 -9.54
CA ARG A 879 17.89 2.82 -9.90
C ARG A 879 18.88 2.47 -8.80
N TYR A 880 18.52 1.47 -8.00
CA TYR A 880 19.30 1.07 -6.82
C TYR A 880 19.65 2.24 -5.88
N GLY A 881 18.68 3.13 -5.62
CA GLY A 881 18.80 4.27 -4.73
C GLY A 881 19.27 5.56 -5.41
N ASN A 882 19.89 5.47 -6.59
CA ASN A 882 20.27 6.65 -7.38
C ASN A 882 19.03 7.24 -8.02
N ILE A 883 18.67 8.46 -7.64
CA ILE A 883 17.47 9.15 -8.15
C ILE A 883 17.65 9.44 -9.64
N MET A 884 16.69 8.99 -10.44
CA MET A 884 16.65 9.23 -11.87
C MET A 884 16.02 10.60 -12.13
N PRO A 885 16.59 11.42 -13.03
CA PRO A 885 15.95 12.68 -13.41
C PRO A 885 14.61 12.36 -14.07
N LYS A 886 13.53 13.02 -13.62
CA LYS A 886 12.22 12.92 -14.29
C LYS A 886 12.41 13.35 -15.75
N PRO A 887 11.94 12.59 -16.74
CA PRO A 887 11.90 13.06 -18.12
C PRO A 887 11.19 14.41 -18.12
N THR A 888 11.82 15.43 -18.69
CA THR A 888 11.17 16.72 -18.93
C THR A 888 10.05 16.46 -19.92
N ARG A 889 8.82 16.23 -19.40
CA ARG A 889 7.62 16.15 -20.23
C ARG A 889 7.52 17.48 -20.95
N SER A 890 7.84 17.51 -22.24
CA SER A 890 7.53 18.67 -23.05
C SER A 890 6.01 18.80 -23.02
N ASN A 891 5.51 19.87 -22.40
CA ASN A 891 4.19 20.38 -22.73
C ASN A 891 4.24 20.75 -24.21
N ARG A 892 3.95 19.78 -25.08
CA ARG A 892 3.58 20.02 -26.47
C ARG A 892 2.15 19.53 -26.63
N ASP A 893 1.30 20.56 -26.59
CA ASP A 893 -0.05 20.72 -27.10
C ASP A 893 -1.20 19.98 -26.41
#